data_AF-A0A1H1QY29-F1
#
_entry.id   AF-A0A1H1QY29-F1
#
_cell.length_a   1.000
_cell.length_b   1.000
_cell.length_c   1.000
_cell.angle_alpha   90.00
_cell.angle_beta   90.00
_cell.angle_gamma   90.00
#
_symmetry.space_group_name_H-M   'P 1'
#
loop_
_entity.id
_entity.type
_entity.pdbx_description
1 polymer ?
#
loop_
_entity_poly.entity_id
_entity_poly.type
_entity_poly.pdbx_seq_one_letter_code
_entity_poly.pdbx_strand_id
1 'polypeptide(L)'
;MSLLATPALVRSKVVDVLKADSTARVVALLASPSWSHDERVDLSGGRGIVVRPCVSTLAIRDALDQLEELPESDLLVLLTDQESAELGDSIRARIAGQRVLPLDRWYQLTSLFRCREIAPELTRMSWAVDALLKYAPSEGYEPVRSGYLDKETALSELCHRLAGLGRADLDLAALLQWTLDLAHIDRWRAVEEPVRAGLSEWLVGRSRDGRVIDAVVRCMSGEHGEDTVAVGLVLSALTQPRVLNDGKVPRTMLETRTVGGALADEVAREWGKAADALVQRRLTAGGRAGVGEVIHRAEEILAEQNATGLAYASVILEIGLGQRIGRLGAEIARLLRKRSLSPAHLGPMEEALGDVLSHALVGNHTERCRRAEMAARLMRWVASQRSNPPKPAPELAEAARRQQREDAWVDVARVGVWEGDVDRAVGEAYAALCEVVDGIRASHEERFARLLADHVRTGSTLTDLLPAEDVLSDVVLPLAEQERVLVLVLDGMSTGVACELVEDLSNRGWFEHTLAPERPVISVLPSITRVSRTSLLTGRLTDGSAATERAAFGERGWSLFHKSDLTAAKVGSALSTEVRDAISGPAKVVGAVVNTVDDTLDKGGRAPWTADSVDRFVELLTAAQEADRLVLLVSDHGHVHERGSRLESDSSGGARFRTSTRPVEVDEVELTGPRVLLGGGRVVAPWNEKLRYAKQRNGYHGGASAQEVVIPLALLARTALDLPGWRVRHHPQPDWWVGTTNGVEAERPAAERAPSKRKNGGNGRRAASGPTPASASAEDALFGAEELAAENWITWVLASEAVTAQLQRVRRGCMPAERLEVLLRALDDHGGAATRAVVARALDIPEGRVANQVAAAQRVVNLDGYEVLTIEGDTVRLNAALLRTQAGET
;
A
#
# COMPACT_ATOMS: atom_id res chain seq x y z
N MET A 1 -4.97 -53.38 -27.78
CA MET A 1 -5.66 -52.32 -28.54
C MET A 1 -4.86 -52.04 -29.80
N SER A 2 -5.43 -52.35 -30.96
CA SER A 2 -4.80 -52.09 -32.26
C SER A 2 -4.75 -50.59 -32.52
N LEU A 3 -3.62 -50.11 -33.04
CA LEU A 3 -3.35 -48.68 -33.25
C LEU A 3 -4.28 -48.09 -34.33
N LEU A 4 -4.86 -46.91 -34.10
CA LEU A 4 -5.58 -46.17 -35.16
C LEU A 4 -4.57 -45.60 -36.16
N ALA A 5 -4.73 -45.92 -37.44
CA ALA A 5 -3.85 -45.42 -38.49
C ALA A 5 -4.22 -43.97 -38.87
N THR A 6 -3.22 -43.17 -39.23
CA THR A 6 -3.40 -41.79 -39.73
C THR A 6 -2.76 -41.63 -41.13
N PRO A 7 -3.14 -40.65 -41.95
CA PRO A 7 -2.55 -40.43 -43.28
C PRO A 7 -1.04 -40.22 -43.27
N ALA A 8 -0.49 -39.63 -42.21
CA ALA A 8 0.95 -39.45 -42.07
C ALA A 8 1.68 -40.78 -41.85
N LEU A 9 1.13 -41.63 -40.95
CA LEU A 9 1.64 -42.96 -40.66
C LEU A 9 1.66 -43.87 -41.88
N VAL A 10 0.51 -43.92 -42.58
CA VAL A 10 0.34 -44.74 -43.77
C VAL A 10 1.32 -44.29 -44.86
N ARG A 11 1.42 -42.98 -45.12
CA ARG A 11 2.38 -42.44 -46.10
C ARG A 11 3.82 -42.82 -45.79
N SER A 12 4.28 -42.56 -44.56
CA SER A 12 5.69 -42.85 -44.22
C SER A 12 6.00 -44.34 -44.34
N LYS A 13 5.10 -45.20 -43.85
CA LYS A 13 5.34 -46.64 -43.89
C LYS A 13 5.36 -47.17 -45.32
N VAL A 14 4.47 -46.67 -46.18
CA VAL A 14 4.46 -46.99 -47.61
C VAL A 14 5.73 -46.50 -48.29
N VAL A 15 6.21 -45.29 -48.01
CA VAL A 15 7.48 -44.78 -48.56
C VAL A 15 8.65 -45.68 -48.20
N ASP A 16 8.74 -46.15 -46.96
CA ASP A 16 9.82 -47.06 -46.54
C ASP A 16 9.71 -48.44 -47.19
N VAL A 17 8.49 -48.96 -47.37
CA VAL A 17 8.27 -50.18 -48.16
C VAL A 17 8.72 -49.96 -49.59
N LEU A 18 8.37 -48.84 -50.22
CA LEU A 18 8.74 -48.53 -51.61
C LEU A 18 10.25 -48.30 -51.80
N LYS A 19 10.99 -47.87 -50.77
CA LYS A 19 12.46 -47.84 -50.81
C LYS A 19 13.07 -49.25 -50.82
N ALA A 20 12.47 -50.19 -50.09
CA ALA A 20 12.94 -51.57 -50.00
C ALA A 20 12.48 -52.43 -51.20
N ASP A 21 11.26 -52.16 -51.69
CA ASP A 21 10.63 -52.81 -52.83
C ASP A 21 9.81 -51.78 -53.61
N SER A 22 10.45 -51.18 -54.62
CA SER A 22 9.83 -50.17 -55.49
C SER A 22 8.63 -50.70 -56.29
N THR A 23 8.51 -52.03 -56.42
CA THR A 23 7.45 -52.69 -57.19
C THR A 23 6.22 -53.08 -56.36
N ALA A 24 6.26 -52.87 -55.04
CA ALA A 24 5.14 -53.19 -54.16
C ALA A 24 3.85 -52.50 -54.62
N ARG A 25 2.77 -53.30 -54.75
CA ARG A 25 1.41 -52.85 -55.10
C ARG A 25 0.42 -52.90 -53.93
N VAL A 26 0.68 -53.73 -52.92
CA VAL A 26 -0.17 -53.88 -51.74
C VAL A 26 0.66 -53.89 -50.45
N VAL A 27 0.23 -53.13 -49.45
CA VAL A 27 0.86 -53.09 -48.13
C VAL A 27 -0.19 -53.36 -47.06
N ALA A 28 0.00 -54.41 -46.26
CA ALA A 28 -0.84 -54.65 -45.08
C ALA A 28 -0.18 -54.06 -43.84
N LEU A 29 -0.92 -53.25 -43.09
CA LEU A 29 -0.48 -52.59 -41.87
C LEU A 29 -1.30 -53.07 -40.67
N LEU A 30 -0.61 -53.43 -39.59
CA LEU A 30 -1.22 -53.84 -38.34
C LEU A 30 -1.78 -52.61 -37.62
N ALA A 31 -3.10 -52.45 -37.64
CA ALA A 31 -3.85 -51.31 -37.11
C ALA A 31 -5.28 -51.72 -36.75
N SER A 32 -6.00 -50.87 -36.02
CA SER A 32 -7.46 -50.99 -35.96
C SER A 32 -8.01 -50.91 -37.39
N PRO A 33 -8.89 -51.83 -37.81
CA PRO A 33 -9.47 -51.86 -39.15
C PRO A 33 -10.54 -50.77 -39.29
N SER A 34 -10.13 -49.51 -39.16
CA SER A 34 -10.95 -48.31 -39.29
C SER A 34 -10.15 -47.20 -39.96
N TRP A 35 -10.83 -46.43 -40.81
CA TRP A 35 -10.25 -45.30 -41.53
C TRP A 35 -11.28 -44.20 -41.66
N SER A 36 -11.11 -43.12 -40.90
CA SER A 36 -12.05 -41.98 -40.85
C SER A 36 -11.61 -40.80 -41.72
N HIS A 37 -10.75 -41.04 -42.70
CA HIS A 37 -10.11 -40.00 -43.52
C HIS A 37 -10.37 -40.30 -45.01
N ASP A 38 -10.00 -39.38 -45.90
CA ASP A 38 -10.13 -39.60 -47.33
C ASP A 38 -9.45 -40.91 -47.74
N GLU A 39 -10.17 -41.65 -48.57
CA GLU A 39 -9.80 -43.00 -48.98
C GLU A 39 -8.52 -43.01 -49.82
N ARG A 40 -8.27 -41.92 -50.55
CA ARG A 40 -7.05 -41.68 -51.31
C ARG A 40 -6.14 -40.70 -50.58
N VAL A 41 -4.86 -41.05 -50.48
CA VAL A 41 -3.80 -40.22 -49.91
C VAL A 41 -2.68 -40.08 -50.93
N ASP A 42 -2.35 -38.85 -51.34
CA ASP A 42 -1.31 -38.61 -52.34
C ASP A 42 0.11 -38.70 -51.75
N LEU A 43 1.02 -39.33 -52.50
CA LEU A 43 2.46 -39.37 -52.25
C LEU A 43 3.21 -38.38 -53.14
N SER A 44 4.43 -38.03 -52.72
CA SER A 44 5.36 -37.28 -53.56
C SER A 44 5.69 -38.06 -54.84
N GLY A 45 5.67 -37.37 -55.99
CA GLY A 45 5.92 -37.98 -57.31
C GLY A 45 4.66 -38.42 -58.09
N GLY A 46 3.47 -38.00 -57.67
CA GLY A 46 2.21 -38.22 -58.42
C GLY A 46 1.56 -39.60 -58.19
N ARG A 47 2.11 -40.40 -57.26
CA ARG A 47 1.61 -41.73 -56.89
C ARG A 47 0.52 -41.62 -55.82
N GLY A 48 -0.61 -42.32 -55.97
CA GLY A 48 -1.66 -42.38 -54.94
C GLY A 48 -1.55 -43.61 -54.05
N ILE A 49 -1.92 -43.45 -52.78
CA ILE A 49 -2.22 -44.56 -51.87
C ILE A 49 -3.73 -44.62 -51.68
N VAL A 50 -4.29 -45.83 -51.76
CA VAL A 50 -5.69 -46.09 -51.47
C VAL A 50 -5.79 -46.94 -50.22
N VAL A 51 -6.41 -46.44 -49.15
CA VAL A 51 -6.45 -47.08 -47.84
C VAL A 51 -7.78 -47.80 -47.65
N ARG A 52 -7.75 -49.07 -47.23
CA ARG A 52 -8.93 -49.90 -46.97
C ARG A 52 -8.88 -50.47 -45.56
N PRO A 53 -9.89 -50.18 -44.71
CA PRO A 53 -10.06 -50.87 -43.43
C PRO A 53 -10.63 -52.28 -43.64
N CYS A 54 -9.91 -53.30 -43.15
CA CYS A 54 -10.25 -54.71 -43.36
C CYS A 54 -10.48 -55.42 -42.03
N VAL A 55 -11.75 -55.54 -41.62
CA VAL A 55 -12.19 -56.13 -40.34
C VAL A 55 -12.09 -57.66 -40.27
N SER A 56 -11.76 -58.32 -41.39
CA SER A 56 -11.64 -59.78 -41.45
C SER A 56 -10.80 -60.22 -42.65
N THR A 57 -10.37 -61.48 -42.64
CA THR A 57 -9.67 -62.12 -43.77
C THR A 57 -10.49 -62.09 -45.07
N LEU A 58 -11.83 -62.10 -44.98
CA LEU A 58 -12.71 -61.95 -46.14
C LEU A 58 -12.66 -60.53 -46.71
N ALA A 59 -12.67 -59.50 -45.84
CA ALA A 59 -12.53 -58.10 -46.25
C ALA A 59 -11.16 -57.83 -46.90
N ILE A 60 -10.10 -58.52 -46.44
CA ILE A 60 -8.79 -58.47 -47.09
C ILE A 60 -8.85 -59.04 -48.51
N ARG A 61 -9.54 -60.16 -48.72
CA ARG A 61 -9.69 -60.77 -50.06
C ARG A 61 -10.49 -59.88 -51.00
N ASP A 62 -11.59 -59.33 -50.53
CA ASP A 62 -12.42 -58.39 -51.30
C ASP A 62 -11.61 -57.15 -51.75
N ALA A 63 -10.83 -56.56 -50.83
CA ALA A 63 -9.94 -55.45 -51.18
C ALA A 63 -8.83 -55.85 -52.17
N LEU A 64 -8.29 -57.06 -52.06
CA LEU A 64 -7.28 -57.58 -53.00
C LEU A 64 -7.85 -57.87 -54.39
N ASP A 65 -9.10 -58.30 -54.48
CA ASP A 65 -9.77 -58.55 -55.77
C ASP A 65 -10.05 -57.23 -56.52
N GLN A 66 -10.24 -56.13 -55.79
CA GLN A 66 -10.39 -54.77 -56.35
C GLN A 66 -9.04 -54.11 -56.75
N LEU A 67 -7.90 -54.79 -56.58
CA LEU A 67 -6.58 -54.21 -56.88
C LEU A 67 -6.42 -53.85 -58.37
N GLU A 68 -7.06 -54.61 -59.27
CA GLU A 68 -7.02 -54.39 -60.73
C GLU A 68 -7.79 -53.12 -61.15
N GLU A 69 -8.68 -52.62 -60.30
CA GLU A 69 -9.44 -51.38 -60.54
C GLU A 69 -8.62 -50.12 -60.20
N LEU A 70 -7.51 -50.28 -59.45
CA LEU A 70 -6.61 -49.18 -59.12
C LEU A 70 -5.62 -48.91 -60.26
N PRO A 71 -5.28 -47.65 -60.57
CA PRO A 71 -4.22 -47.31 -61.51
C PRO A 71 -2.94 -48.08 -61.20
N GLU A 72 -2.18 -48.51 -62.22
CA GLU A 72 -0.94 -49.28 -62.01
C GLU A 72 0.10 -48.53 -61.16
N SER A 73 0.07 -47.21 -61.20
CA SER A 73 0.88 -46.36 -60.33
C SER A 73 0.49 -46.50 -58.87
N ASP A 74 -0.77 -46.78 -58.53
CA ASP A 74 -1.28 -46.62 -57.18
C ASP A 74 -1.14 -47.88 -56.32
N LEU A 75 -1.05 -47.65 -55.02
CA LEU A 75 -0.77 -48.67 -54.02
C LEU A 75 -1.96 -48.85 -53.08
N LEU A 76 -2.36 -50.10 -52.85
CA LEU A 76 -3.42 -50.46 -51.92
C LEU A 76 -2.83 -50.69 -50.51
N VAL A 77 -3.35 -49.98 -49.50
CA VAL A 77 -3.02 -50.19 -48.10
C VAL A 77 -4.18 -50.86 -47.38
N LEU A 78 -3.92 -52.02 -46.79
CA LEU A 78 -4.88 -52.76 -45.98
C LEU A 78 -4.62 -52.48 -44.50
N LEU A 79 -5.60 -51.94 -43.78
CA LEU A 79 -5.53 -51.79 -42.32
C LEU A 79 -6.25 -52.96 -41.68
N THR A 80 -5.52 -53.79 -40.94
CA THR A 80 -6.08 -54.99 -40.31
C THR A 80 -5.53 -55.19 -38.91
N ASP A 81 -6.34 -55.74 -38.02
CA ASP A 81 -5.94 -56.18 -36.69
C ASP A 81 -5.43 -57.63 -36.67
N GLN A 82 -5.44 -58.31 -37.82
CA GLN A 82 -4.94 -59.69 -37.95
C GLN A 82 -3.42 -59.74 -38.09
N GLU A 83 -2.77 -60.65 -37.37
CA GLU A 83 -1.34 -60.89 -37.49
C GLU A 83 -0.99 -61.72 -38.73
N SER A 84 0.26 -61.65 -39.18
CA SER A 84 0.73 -62.37 -40.38
C SER A 84 0.47 -63.88 -40.33
N ALA A 85 0.52 -64.49 -39.13
CA ALA A 85 0.29 -65.91 -38.93
C ALA A 85 -1.18 -66.31 -39.15
N GLU A 86 -2.11 -65.38 -38.95
CA GLU A 86 -3.55 -65.58 -39.06
C GLU A 86 -4.04 -65.46 -40.52
N LEU A 87 -3.22 -64.88 -41.39
CA LEU A 87 -3.49 -64.78 -42.83
C LEU A 87 -3.09 -66.06 -43.55
N GLY A 88 -3.93 -66.54 -44.47
CA GLY A 88 -3.59 -67.67 -45.35
C GLY A 88 -2.47 -67.32 -46.35
N ASP A 89 -1.75 -68.34 -46.84
CA ASP A 89 -0.63 -68.17 -47.78
C ASP A 89 -0.99 -67.39 -49.05
N SER A 90 -2.24 -67.54 -49.53
CA SER A 90 -2.73 -66.83 -50.72
C SER A 90 -2.83 -65.31 -50.53
N ILE A 91 -3.06 -64.85 -49.29
CA ILE A 91 -3.10 -63.43 -48.94
C ILE A 91 -1.67 -62.93 -48.70
N ARG A 92 -0.87 -63.69 -47.94
CA ARG A 92 0.54 -63.33 -47.67
C ARG A 92 1.35 -63.14 -48.94
N ALA A 93 1.17 -64.01 -49.93
CA ALA A 93 1.90 -63.90 -51.21
C ALA A 93 1.64 -62.60 -51.99
N ARG A 94 0.53 -61.90 -51.71
CA ARG A 94 0.11 -60.69 -52.44
C ARG A 94 0.44 -59.38 -51.71
N ILE A 95 0.88 -59.44 -50.45
CA ILE A 95 1.23 -58.25 -49.66
C ILE A 95 2.75 -58.08 -49.56
N ALA A 96 3.23 -56.84 -49.54
CA ALA A 96 4.65 -56.49 -49.51
C ALA A 96 5.38 -57.19 -48.35
N GLY A 97 6.49 -57.87 -48.67
CA GLY A 97 7.29 -58.61 -47.69
C GLY A 97 6.60 -59.84 -47.09
N GLN A 98 5.47 -60.29 -47.67
CA GLN A 98 4.69 -61.45 -47.26
C GLN A 98 4.22 -61.46 -45.79
N ARG A 99 4.09 -60.28 -45.20
CA ARG A 99 3.72 -60.10 -43.79
C ARG A 99 2.93 -58.83 -43.58
N VAL A 100 2.07 -58.82 -42.58
CA VAL A 100 1.46 -57.61 -42.03
C VAL A 100 2.54 -56.83 -41.29
N LEU A 101 2.77 -55.58 -41.70
CA LEU A 101 3.81 -54.73 -41.14
C LEU A 101 3.27 -53.99 -39.91
N PRO A 102 4.00 -53.99 -38.78
CA PRO A 102 3.61 -53.20 -37.63
C PRO A 102 3.73 -51.70 -37.95
N LEU A 103 2.74 -50.93 -37.48
CA LEU A 103 2.85 -49.49 -37.37
C LEU A 103 3.59 -49.15 -36.07
N ASP A 104 4.81 -48.62 -36.22
CA ASP A 104 5.68 -48.30 -35.09
C ASP A 104 5.35 -46.92 -34.51
N ARG A 105 4.77 -46.92 -33.30
CA ARG A 105 4.42 -45.72 -32.52
C ARG A 105 5.64 -44.82 -32.29
N TRP A 106 6.83 -45.40 -32.15
CA TRP A 106 8.05 -44.68 -31.84
C TRP A 106 8.62 -43.94 -33.03
N TYR A 107 8.58 -44.58 -34.20
CA TYR A 107 8.94 -43.93 -35.46
C TYR A 107 8.02 -42.74 -35.78
N GLN A 108 6.72 -42.88 -35.49
CA GLN A 108 5.78 -41.76 -35.66
C GLN A 108 6.09 -40.59 -34.74
N LEU A 109 6.32 -40.86 -33.45
CA LEU A 109 6.59 -39.82 -32.48
C LEU A 109 7.93 -39.11 -32.77
N THR A 110 8.97 -39.86 -33.17
CA THR A 110 10.26 -39.29 -33.61
C THR A 110 10.12 -38.43 -34.87
N SER A 111 9.30 -38.85 -35.83
CA SER A 111 9.01 -38.05 -37.03
C SER A 111 8.23 -36.77 -36.71
N LEU A 112 7.24 -36.83 -35.81
CA LEU A 112 6.41 -35.67 -35.45
C LEU A 112 7.21 -34.58 -34.69
N PHE A 113 8.13 -34.98 -33.82
CA PHE A 113 9.03 -34.07 -33.09
C PHE A 113 10.35 -33.78 -33.82
N ARG A 114 10.55 -34.41 -35.00
CA ARG A 114 11.80 -34.37 -35.78
C ARG A 114 13.04 -34.70 -34.94
N CYS A 115 12.91 -35.68 -34.04
CA CYS A 115 13.99 -36.19 -33.20
C CYS A 115 14.48 -37.56 -33.68
N ARG A 116 15.64 -37.99 -33.20
CA ARG A 116 16.26 -39.29 -33.53
C ARG A 116 15.95 -40.34 -32.47
N GLU A 117 15.85 -39.92 -31.22
CA GLU A 117 15.71 -40.79 -30.05
C GLU A 117 14.61 -40.28 -29.11
N ILE A 118 14.04 -41.21 -28.34
CA ILE A 118 13.00 -40.94 -27.34
C ILE A 118 13.48 -41.47 -25.98
N ALA A 119 13.22 -40.72 -24.91
CA ALA A 119 13.61 -41.13 -23.57
C ALA A 119 12.93 -42.44 -23.13
N PRO A 120 13.69 -43.39 -22.54
CA PRO A 120 13.14 -44.65 -22.06
C PRO A 120 11.99 -44.49 -21.06
N GLU A 121 11.97 -43.42 -20.25
CA GLU A 121 10.84 -43.19 -19.34
C GLU A 121 9.55 -42.86 -20.08
N LEU A 122 9.62 -42.07 -21.16
CA LEU A 122 8.47 -41.76 -22.00
C LEU A 122 7.93 -43.03 -22.67
N THR A 123 8.82 -43.98 -23.01
CA THR A 123 8.38 -45.24 -23.64
C THR A 123 7.50 -46.12 -22.75
N ARG A 124 7.56 -45.92 -21.42
CA ARG A 124 6.74 -46.63 -20.44
C ARG A 124 5.38 -45.96 -20.19
N MET A 125 5.16 -44.76 -20.74
CA MET A 125 3.95 -43.96 -20.56
C MET A 125 3.03 -44.09 -21.77
N SER A 126 2.35 -45.25 -21.90
CA SER A 126 1.47 -45.54 -23.03
C SER A 126 0.39 -44.47 -23.23
N TRP A 127 -0.20 -43.95 -22.15
CA TRP A 127 -1.17 -42.87 -22.19
C TRP A 127 -0.61 -41.59 -22.84
N ALA A 128 0.64 -41.23 -22.54
CA ALA A 128 1.27 -39.99 -23.02
C ALA A 128 1.60 -40.09 -24.50
N VAL A 129 2.14 -41.25 -24.90
CA VAL A 129 2.47 -41.54 -26.30
C VAL A 129 1.19 -41.57 -27.13
N ASP A 130 0.16 -42.28 -26.69
CA ASP A 130 -1.11 -42.36 -27.42
C ASP A 130 -1.77 -40.97 -27.53
N ALA A 131 -1.70 -40.14 -26.48
CA ALA A 131 -2.20 -38.77 -26.52
C ALA A 131 -1.40 -37.85 -27.46
N LEU A 132 -0.07 -37.91 -27.44
CA LEU A 132 0.79 -37.14 -28.35
C LEU A 132 0.56 -37.52 -29.82
N LEU A 133 0.26 -38.78 -30.10
CA LEU A 133 -0.07 -39.21 -31.46
C LEU A 133 -1.48 -38.77 -31.87
N LYS A 134 -2.45 -38.86 -30.95
CA LYS A 134 -3.85 -38.48 -31.18
C LYS A 134 -4.05 -36.99 -31.40
N TYR A 135 -3.38 -36.16 -30.62
CA TYR A 135 -3.55 -34.69 -30.64
C TYR A 135 -2.44 -33.97 -31.43
N ALA A 136 -1.69 -34.69 -32.27
CA ALA A 136 -0.62 -34.11 -33.07
C ALA A 136 -1.12 -32.98 -34.01
N PRO A 137 -0.38 -31.87 -34.14
CA PRO A 137 -0.71 -30.85 -35.14
C PRO A 137 -0.47 -31.37 -36.56
N SER A 138 -1.18 -30.79 -37.53
CA SER A 138 -1.04 -31.12 -38.96
C SER A 138 0.40 -30.96 -39.48
N GLU A 139 1.16 -30.01 -38.94
CA GLU A 139 2.55 -29.70 -39.35
C GLU A 139 3.63 -30.46 -38.53
N GLY A 140 3.22 -31.25 -37.54
CA GLY A 140 4.12 -31.81 -36.53
C GLY A 140 4.48 -30.82 -35.41
N TYR A 141 5.11 -31.34 -34.36
CA TYR A 141 5.49 -30.53 -33.19
C TYR A 141 6.71 -29.65 -33.49
N GLU A 142 6.95 -28.67 -32.62
CA GLU A 142 8.19 -27.89 -32.64
C GLU A 142 9.42 -28.82 -32.61
N PRO A 143 10.39 -28.66 -33.52
CA PRO A 143 11.53 -29.56 -33.61
C PRO A 143 12.38 -29.56 -32.35
N VAL A 144 12.67 -30.73 -31.81
CA VAL A 144 13.54 -30.86 -30.64
C VAL A 144 15.00 -30.68 -31.05
N ARG A 145 15.58 -29.52 -30.72
CA ARG A 145 16.94 -29.13 -31.13
C ARG A 145 18.05 -30.10 -30.72
N SER A 146 17.87 -30.84 -29.62
CA SER A 146 18.82 -31.85 -29.14
C SER A 146 18.79 -33.13 -29.96
N GLY A 147 17.75 -33.35 -30.77
CA GLY A 147 17.49 -34.64 -31.42
C GLY A 147 17.03 -35.75 -30.48
N TYR A 148 16.80 -35.45 -29.20
CA TYR A 148 16.37 -36.41 -28.16
C TYR A 148 15.10 -35.88 -27.47
N LEU A 149 13.98 -36.61 -27.60
CA LEU A 149 12.71 -36.24 -26.97
C LEU A 149 12.67 -36.74 -25.53
N ASP A 150 12.91 -35.83 -24.59
CA ASP A 150 12.79 -36.10 -23.16
C ASP A 150 11.33 -36.02 -22.66
N LYS A 151 11.10 -36.63 -21.49
CA LYS A 151 9.79 -36.64 -20.80
C LYS A 151 9.26 -35.21 -20.59
N GLU A 152 10.12 -34.29 -20.19
CA GLU A 152 9.72 -32.93 -19.82
C GLU A 152 9.19 -32.14 -21.02
N THR A 153 9.87 -32.23 -22.16
CA THR A 153 9.49 -31.59 -23.41
C THR A 153 8.20 -32.19 -23.96
N ALA A 154 8.10 -33.52 -23.97
CA ALA A 154 6.92 -34.23 -24.45
C ALA A 154 5.66 -33.89 -23.63
N LEU A 155 5.75 -33.97 -22.30
CA LEU A 155 4.60 -33.72 -21.43
C LEU A 155 4.24 -32.24 -21.31
N SER A 156 5.22 -31.33 -21.37
CA SER A 156 4.94 -29.89 -21.44
C SER A 156 4.17 -29.52 -22.69
N GLU A 157 4.56 -30.06 -23.86
CA GLU A 157 3.87 -29.79 -25.12
C GLU A 157 2.45 -30.38 -25.11
N LEU A 158 2.29 -31.59 -24.57
CA LEU A 158 0.97 -32.21 -24.40
C LEU A 158 0.07 -31.38 -23.47
N CYS A 159 0.60 -30.91 -22.35
CA CYS A 159 -0.12 -30.09 -21.38
C CYS A 159 -0.51 -28.72 -21.96
N HIS A 160 0.42 -28.07 -22.66
CA HIS A 160 0.15 -26.81 -23.35
C HIS A 160 -0.95 -26.96 -24.39
N ARG A 161 -0.92 -28.04 -25.17
CA ARG A 161 -1.91 -28.27 -26.21
C ARG A 161 -3.30 -28.60 -25.68
N LEU A 162 -3.37 -29.44 -24.64
CA LEU A 162 -4.65 -29.92 -24.12
C LEU A 162 -5.29 -28.93 -23.14
N ALA A 163 -4.48 -28.20 -22.37
CA ALA A 163 -4.96 -27.33 -21.29
C ALA A 163 -4.55 -25.86 -21.47
N GLY A 164 -3.54 -25.56 -22.29
CA GLY A 164 -2.96 -24.22 -22.39
C GLY A 164 -1.86 -23.94 -21.36
N LEU A 165 -1.46 -24.93 -20.56
CA LEU A 165 -0.38 -24.82 -19.58
C LEU A 165 0.98 -24.85 -20.29
N GLY A 166 1.59 -23.67 -20.50
CA GLY A 166 2.92 -23.56 -21.09
C GLY A 166 4.02 -23.99 -20.13
N ARG A 167 5.26 -24.10 -20.63
CA ARG A 167 6.44 -24.44 -19.80
C ARG A 167 6.70 -23.45 -18.66
N ALA A 168 6.33 -22.19 -18.85
CA ALA A 168 6.41 -21.14 -17.84
C ALA A 168 5.33 -21.27 -16.77
N ASP A 169 4.26 -22.03 -17.03
CA ASP A 169 3.08 -22.15 -16.16
C ASP A 169 3.15 -23.34 -15.20
N LEU A 170 4.31 -24.01 -15.14
CA LEU A 170 4.49 -25.28 -14.43
C LEU A 170 5.01 -25.12 -12.98
N ASP A 171 4.97 -23.92 -12.42
CA ASP A 171 5.19 -23.69 -10.98
C ASP A 171 3.87 -23.32 -10.28
N LEU A 172 3.86 -23.33 -8.94
CA LEU A 172 2.63 -23.10 -8.16
C LEU A 172 1.99 -21.74 -8.45
N ALA A 173 2.80 -20.68 -8.59
CA ALA A 173 2.29 -19.34 -8.79
C ALA A 173 1.63 -19.19 -10.17
N ALA A 174 2.28 -19.74 -11.20
CA ALA A 174 1.78 -19.68 -12.56
C ALA A 174 0.59 -20.63 -12.77
N LEU A 175 0.54 -21.78 -12.08
CA LEU A 175 -0.62 -22.66 -12.06
C LEU A 175 -1.84 -21.96 -11.44
N LEU A 176 -1.69 -21.31 -10.28
CA LEU A 176 -2.78 -20.52 -9.67
C LEU A 176 -3.22 -19.39 -10.60
N GLN A 177 -2.28 -18.71 -11.26
CA GLN A 177 -2.62 -17.69 -12.25
C GLN A 177 -3.41 -18.28 -13.43
N TRP A 178 -3.04 -19.47 -13.89
CA TRP A 178 -3.71 -20.18 -14.97
C TRP A 178 -5.15 -20.56 -14.60
N THR A 179 -5.43 -20.91 -13.33
CA THR A 179 -6.79 -21.24 -12.86
C THR A 179 -7.78 -20.07 -12.84
N LEU A 180 -7.31 -18.83 -13.01
CA LEU A 180 -8.17 -17.64 -13.05
C LEU A 180 -8.94 -17.49 -14.37
N ASP A 181 -8.64 -18.28 -15.39
CA ASP A 181 -9.39 -18.31 -16.64
C ASP A 181 -10.31 -19.54 -16.67
N LEU A 182 -11.63 -19.32 -16.74
CA LEU A 182 -12.59 -20.42 -16.77
C LEU A 182 -12.39 -21.33 -18.00
N ALA A 183 -11.99 -20.77 -19.14
CA ALA A 183 -11.74 -21.55 -20.35
C ALA A 183 -10.57 -22.52 -20.17
N HIS A 184 -9.62 -22.19 -19.30
CA HIS A 184 -8.51 -23.06 -18.94
C HIS A 184 -8.99 -24.28 -18.13
N ILE A 185 -9.82 -24.03 -17.12
CA ILE A 185 -10.43 -25.08 -16.30
C ILE A 185 -11.31 -26.01 -17.15
N ASP A 186 -12.13 -25.45 -18.04
CA ASP A 186 -12.99 -26.24 -18.92
C ASP A 186 -12.18 -27.13 -19.87
N ARG A 187 -11.09 -26.62 -20.45
CA ARG A 187 -10.18 -27.42 -21.28
C ARG A 187 -9.56 -28.57 -20.49
N TRP A 188 -9.12 -28.34 -19.25
CA TRP A 188 -8.57 -29.39 -18.39
C TRP A 188 -9.61 -30.46 -18.03
N ARG A 189 -10.85 -30.04 -17.71
CA ARG A 189 -11.96 -30.96 -17.43
C ARG A 189 -12.37 -31.79 -18.66
N ALA A 190 -12.16 -31.27 -19.87
CA ALA A 190 -12.41 -31.98 -21.12
C ALA A 190 -11.32 -33.02 -21.48
N VAL A 191 -10.15 -33.00 -20.83
CA VAL A 191 -9.10 -33.99 -21.05
C VAL A 191 -9.55 -35.38 -20.59
N GLU A 192 -9.27 -36.40 -21.41
CA GLU A 192 -9.60 -37.80 -21.12
C GLU A 192 -8.93 -38.28 -19.83
N GLU A 193 -9.69 -38.99 -18.98
CA GLU A 193 -9.27 -39.35 -17.62
C GLU A 193 -7.87 -40.01 -17.53
N PRO A 194 -7.49 -40.99 -18.37
CA PRO A 194 -6.15 -41.58 -18.29
C PRO A 194 -5.02 -40.59 -18.61
N VAL A 195 -5.29 -39.62 -19.49
CA VAL A 195 -4.32 -38.57 -19.88
C VAL A 195 -4.25 -37.50 -18.79
N ARG A 196 -5.41 -37.08 -18.26
CA ARG A 196 -5.49 -36.12 -17.16
C ARG A 196 -4.79 -36.64 -15.91
N ALA A 197 -5.05 -37.88 -15.49
CA ALA A 197 -4.40 -38.49 -14.33
C ALA A 197 -2.87 -38.54 -14.49
N GLY A 198 -2.39 -38.92 -15.68
CA GLY A 198 -0.95 -38.95 -15.98
C GLY A 198 -0.30 -37.56 -15.99
N LEU A 199 -0.99 -36.54 -16.52
CA LEU A 199 -0.53 -35.15 -16.47
C LEU A 199 -0.52 -34.61 -15.03
N SER A 200 -1.54 -34.91 -14.23
CA SER A 200 -1.59 -34.57 -12.80
C SER A 200 -0.39 -35.16 -12.05
N GLU A 201 -0.11 -36.46 -12.20
CA GLU A 201 1.01 -37.13 -11.56
C GLU A 201 2.36 -36.51 -11.99
N TRP A 202 2.48 -36.15 -13.26
CA TRP A 202 3.68 -35.47 -13.76
C TRP A 202 3.87 -34.08 -13.14
N LEU A 203 2.82 -33.26 -13.08
CA LEU A 203 2.86 -31.93 -12.45
C LEU A 203 3.29 -32.03 -10.99
N VAL A 204 2.72 -32.99 -10.25
CA VAL A 204 3.08 -33.28 -8.85
C VAL A 204 4.55 -33.67 -8.73
N GLY A 205 5.04 -34.58 -9.59
CA GLY A 205 6.41 -35.08 -9.55
C GLY A 205 7.48 -34.06 -9.97
N ARG A 206 7.10 -32.93 -10.57
CA ARG A 206 8.02 -31.88 -11.02
C ARG A 206 8.38 -30.88 -9.92
N SER A 207 7.47 -30.63 -8.98
CA SER A 207 7.68 -29.67 -7.90
C SER A 207 8.49 -30.27 -6.76
N ARG A 208 9.32 -29.44 -6.10
CA ARG A 208 10.03 -29.83 -4.87
C ARG A 208 9.08 -30.16 -3.73
N ASP A 209 7.91 -29.50 -3.67
CA ASP A 209 6.82 -29.83 -2.75
C ASP A 209 5.57 -30.24 -3.53
N GLY A 210 5.64 -31.44 -4.12
CA GLY A 210 4.57 -31.99 -4.96
C GLY A 210 3.21 -32.08 -4.25
N ARG A 211 3.18 -32.08 -2.91
CA ARG A 211 1.94 -32.15 -2.12
C ARG A 211 1.05 -30.92 -2.28
N VAL A 212 1.64 -29.74 -2.48
CA VAL A 212 0.87 -28.50 -2.70
C VAL A 212 0.27 -28.49 -4.10
N ILE A 213 1.07 -28.87 -5.09
CA ILE A 213 0.59 -29.02 -6.47
C ILE A 213 -0.52 -30.07 -6.54
N ASP A 214 -0.38 -31.19 -5.84
CA ASP A 214 -1.40 -32.23 -5.76
C ASP A 214 -2.72 -31.69 -5.20
N ALA A 215 -2.67 -30.91 -4.11
CA ALA A 215 -3.86 -30.26 -3.54
C ALA A 215 -4.53 -29.30 -4.53
N VAL A 216 -3.75 -28.43 -5.20
CA VAL A 216 -4.26 -27.47 -6.19
C VAL A 216 -4.86 -28.19 -7.40
N VAL A 217 -4.20 -29.23 -7.91
CA VAL A 217 -4.68 -30.04 -9.03
C VAL A 217 -5.98 -30.78 -8.68
N ARG A 218 -6.11 -31.29 -7.45
CA ARG A 218 -7.36 -31.88 -6.96
C ARG A 218 -8.48 -30.85 -6.90
N CYS A 219 -8.21 -29.64 -6.41
CA CYS A 219 -9.18 -28.55 -6.35
C CYS A 219 -9.64 -28.11 -7.75
N MET A 220 -8.70 -27.82 -8.65
CA MET A 220 -9.00 -27.34 -10.00
C MET A 220 -9.79 -28.36 -10.83
N SER A 221 -9.60 -29.66 -10.55
CA SER A 221 -10.30 -30.76 -11.22
C SER A 221 -11.68 -31.04 -10.61
N GLY A 222 -11.94 -30.60 -9.39
CA GLY A 222 -13.21 -30.77 -8.68
C GLY A 222 -14.24 -29.70 -9.00
N GLU A 223 -15.32 -29.65 -8.21
CA GLU A 223 -16.41 -28.68 -8.38
C GLU A 223 -15.94 -27.23 -8.15
N HIS A 224 -14.99 -27.02 -7.23
CA HIS A 224 -14.44 -25.71 -6.85
C HIS A 224 -13.30 -25.24 -7.78
N GLY A 225 -13.33 -25.65 -9.05
CA GLY A 225 -12.17 -25.47 -9.93
C GLY A 225 -11.86 -24.01 -10.25
N GLU A 226 -12.90 -23.23 -10.54
CA GLU A 226 -12.83 -21.77 -10.73
C GLU A 226 -12.49 -21.02 -9.43
N ASP A 227 -12.82 -21.62 -8.29
CA ASP A 227 -12.58 -21.06 -6.95
C ASP A 227 -11.16 -21.32 -6.44
N THR A 228 -10.27 -21.98 -7.20
CA THR A 228 -8.97 -22.47 -6.70
C THR A 228 -8.12 -21.37 -6.03
N VAL A 229 -8.10 -20.15 -6.58
CA VAL A 229 -7.40 -19.01 -5.94
C VAL A 229 -8.15 -18.52 -4.71
N ALA A 230 -9.48 -18.43 -4.78
CA ALA A 230 -10.33 -18.00 -3.66
C ALA A 230 -10.21 -18.96 -2.46
N VAL A 231 -10.20 -20.28 -2.69
CA VAL A 231 -9.91 -21.31 -1.69
C VAL A 231 -8.54 -21.07 -1.06
N GLY A 232 -7.51 -20.79 -1.88
CA GLY A 232 -6.19 -20.41 -1.40
C GLY A 232 -6.21 -19.21 -0.45
N LEU A 233 -6.95 -18.15 -0.77
CA LEU A 233 -7.09 -16.98 0.11
C LEU A 233 -7.75 -17.33 1.45
N VAL A 234 -8.76 -18.20 1.45
CA VAL A 234 -9.40 -18.67 2.69
C VAL A 234 -8.44 -19.54 3.51
N LEU A 235 -7.67 -20.42 2.86
CA LEU A 235 -6.62 -21.19 3.53
C LEU A 235 -5.55 -20.27 4.13
N SER A 236 -5.15 -19.20 3.42
CA SER A 236 -4.24 -18.20 3.98
C SER A 236 -4.82 -17.59 5.25
N ALA A 237 -6.06 -17.11 5.21
CA ALA A 237 -6.72 -16.49 6.36
C ALA A 237 -6.82 -17.44 7.56
N LEU A 238 -7.20 -18.71 7.34
CA LEU A 238 -7.42 -19.69 8.41
C LEU A 238 -6.13 -20.33 8.95
N THR A 239 -4.99 -20.14 8.28
CA THR A 239 -3.69 -20.68 8.71
C THR A 239 -2.79 -19.65 9.38
N GLN A 240 -3.26 -18.41 9.52
CA GLN A 240 -2.55 -17.38 10.28
C GLN A 240 -2.45 -17.76 11.77
N PRO A 241 -1.29 -17.51 12.43
CA PRO A 241 -1.08 -17.89 13.82
C PRO A 241 -2.16 -17.39 14.79
N ARG A 242 -2.68 -16.18 14.56
CA ARG A 242 -3.69 -15.53 15.41
C ARG A 242 -5.05 -16.25 15.44
N VAL A 243 -5.37 -17.06 14.42
CA VAL A 243 -6.65 -17.78 14.30
C VAL A 243 -6.48 -19.29 14.17
N LEU A 244 -5.26 -19.82 14.31
CA LEU A 244 -4.95 -21.21 13.97
C LEU A 244 -5.85 -22.24 14.70
N ASN A 245 -6.16 -21.98 15.98
CA ASN A 245 -7.01 -22.86 16.78
C ASN A 245 -8.48 -22.80 16.33
N ASP A 246 -9.05 -21.60 16.24
CA ASP A 246 -10.46 -21.39 15.88
C ASP A 246 -10.72 -21.70 14.38
N GLY A 247 -9.71 -21.53 13.55
CA GLY A 247 -9.74 -21.76 12.11
C GLY A 247 -9.61 -23.24 11.70
N LYS A 248 -9.21 -24.14 12.61
CA LYS A 248 -8.94 -25.54 12.28
C LYS A 248 -10.17 -26.29 11.75
N VAL A 249 -11.31 -26.13 12.41
CA VAL A 249 -12.57 -26.78 12.01
C VAL A 249 -13.07 -26.26 10.65
N PRO A 250 -13.26 -24.95 10.44
CA PRO A 250 -13.73 -24.45 9.15
C PRO A 250 -12.75 -24.75 8.01
N ARG A 251 -11.43 -24.74 8.29
CA ARG A 251 -10.41 -25.17 7.33
C ARG A 251 -10.58 -26.63 6.92
N THR A 252 -10.72 -27.55 7.88
CA THR A 252 -10.87 -28.98 7.59
C THR A 252 -12.14 -29.26 6.76
N MET A 253 -13.22 -28.51 7.04
CA MET A 253 -14.47 -28.58 6.27
C MET A 253 -14.28 -28.10 4.82
N LEU A 254 -13.55 -27.00 4.62
CA LEU A 254 -13.19 -26.49 3.30
C LEU A 254 -12.32 -27.49 2.52
N GLU A 255 -11.27 -28.02 3.15
CA GLU A 255 -10.36 -29.00 2.55
C GLU A 255 -11.10 -30.28 2.11
N THR A 256 -12.02 -30.76 2.95
CA THR A 256 -12.83 -31.94 2.61
C THR A 256 -13.68 -31.72 1.36
N ARG A 257 -14.26 -30.51 1.20
CA ARG A 257 -15.08 -30.14 0.02
C ARG A 257 -14.27 -29.86 -1.24
N THR A 258 -13.08 -29.31 -1.10
CA THR A 258 -12.29 -28.79 -2.22
C THR A 258 -11.28 -29.80 -2.74
N VAL A 259 -10.67 -30.61 -1.87
CA VAL A 259 -9.60 -31.56 -2.24
C VAL A 259 -9.87 -32.99 -1.77
N GLY A 260 -11.03 -33.25 -1.14
CA GLY A 260 -11.48 -34.59 -0.76
C GLY A 260 -10.86 -35.14 0.54
N GLY A 261 -10.23 -34.29 1.36
CA GLY A 261 -9.67 -34.69 2.65
C GLY A 261 -8.79 -33.61 3.29
N ALA A 262 -8.39 -33.82 4.54
CA ALA A 262 -7.58 -32.86 5.28
C ALA A 262 -6.16 -32.70 4.68
N LEU A 263 -5.68 -31.46 4.64
CA LEU A 263 -4.32 -31.12 4.22
C LEU A 263 -3.37 -31.01 5.41
N ALA A 264 -2.08 -31.27 5.17
CA ALA A 264 -1.05 -30.91 6.14
C ALA A 264 -0.97 -29.39 6.32
N ASP A 265 -0.63 -28.92 7.52
CA ASP A 265 -0.59 -27.50 7.86
C ASP A 265 0.39 -26.71 6.99
N GLU A 266 1.51 -27.32 6.61
CA GLU A 266 2.50 -26.74 5.68
C GLU A 266 1.88 -26.55 4.29
N VAL A 267 1.13 -27.54 3.80
CA VAL A 267 0.54 -27.53 2.45
C VAL A 267 -0.52 -26.43 2.32
N ALA A 268 -1.41 -26.32 3.31
CA ALA A 268 -2.42 -25.28 3.35
C ALA A 268 -1.79 -23.87 3.43
N ARG A 269 -0.73 -23.71 4.24
CA ARG A 269 0.01 -22.44 4.35
C ARG A 269 0.72 -22.06 3.06
N GLU A 270 1.36 -23.01 2.37
CA GLU A 270 2.08 -22.74 1.13
C GLU A 270 1.14 -22.37 -0.03
N TRP A 271 0.01 -23.08 -0.16
CA TRP A 271 -1.03 -22.68 -1.12
C TRP A 271 -1.58 -21.30 -0.79
N GLY A 272 -1.94 -21.05 0.47
CA GLY A 272 -2.44 -19.75 0.90
C GLY A 272 -1.48 -18.60 0.63
N LYS A 273 -0.20 -18.77 0.96
CA LYS A 273 0.85 -17.77 0.67
C LYS A 273 0.98 -17.49 -0.83
N ALA A 274 0.90 -18.53 -1.67
CA ALA A 274 1.00 -18.37 -3.13
C ALA A 274 -0.22 -17.63 -3.71
N ALA A 275 -1.43 -17.92 -3.21
CA ALA A 275 -2.65 -17.20 -3.59
C ALA A 275 -2.60 -15.73 -3.16
N ASP A 276 -2.18 -15.46 -1.91
CA ASP A 276 -2.00 -14.10 -1.41
C ASP A 276 -1.01 -13.30 -2.26
N ALA A 277 0.16 -13.89 -2.56
CA ALA A 277 1.20 -13.23 -3.37
C ALA A 277 0.73 -12.95 -4.80
N LEU A 278 -0.07 -13.86 -5.40
CA LEU A 278 -0.66 -13.66 -6.72
C LEU A 278 -1.64 -12.48 -6.72
N VAL A 279 -2.55 -12.43 -5.74
CA VAL A 279 -3.56 -11.37 -5.65
C VAL A 279 -2.93 -10.02 -5.34
N GLN A 280 -1.96 -9.95 -4.42
CA GLN A 280 -1.22 -8.71 -4.15
C GLN A 280 -0.50 -8.19 -5.40
N ARG A 281 0.18 -9.06 -6.14
CA ARG A 281 0.85 -8.67 -7.40
C ARG A 281 -0.12 -8.08 -8.42
N ARG A 282 -1.32 -8.67 -8.54
CA ARG A 282 -2.37 -8.18 -9.44
C ARG A 282 -2.99 -6.87 -8.96
N LEU A 283 -3.20 -6.70 -7.65
CA LEU A 283 -3.63 -5.43 -7.05
C LEU A 283 -2.65 -4.31 -7.39
N THR A 284 -1.34 -4.56 -7.26
CA THR A 284 -0.31 -3.56 -7.61
C THR A 284 -0.28 -3.24 -9.11
N ALA A 285 -0.47 -4.24 -9.98
CA ALA A 285 -0.34 -4.05 -11.43
C ALA A 285 -1.59 -3.47 -12.12
N GLY A 286 -2.79 -3.86 -11.68
CA GLY A 286 -4.06 -3.56 -12.37
C GLY A 286 -5.17 -3.03 -11.45
N GLY A 287 -4.88 -2.80 -10.17
CA GLY A 287 -5.87 -2.37 -9.19
C GLY A 287 -6.91 -3.44 -8.84
N ARG A 288 -7.98 -3.02 -8.15
CA ARG A 288 -9.02 -3.91 -7.62
C ARG A 288 -9.87 -4.58 -8.71
N ALA A 289 -10.01 -3.96 -9.87
CA ALA A 289 -10.89 -4.45 -10.95
C ALA A 289 -10.49 -5.87 -11.44
N GLY A 290 -9.20 -6.21 -11.41
CA GLY A 290 -8.70 -7.51 -11.91
C GLY A 290 -8.76 -8.68 -10.91
N VAL A 291 -9.14 -8.43 -9.65
CA VAL A 291 -9.17 -9.46 -8.59
C VAL A 291 -10.39 -9.37 -7.66
N GLY A 292 -11.25 -8.37 -7.86
CA GLY A 292 -12.41 -8.13 -6.98
C GLY A 292 -13.36 -9.33 -6.87
N GLU A 293 -13.61 -10.03 -7.98
CA GLU A 293 -14.45 -11.23 -8.00
C GLU A 293 -13.83 -12.38 -7.19
N VAL A 294 -12.51 -12.58 -7.28
CA VAL A 294 -11.78 -13.60 -6.51
C VAL A 294 -11.84 -13.30 -5.01
N ILE A 295 -11.68 -12.03 -4.62
CA ILE A 295 -11.77 -11.60 -3.22
C ILE A 295 -13.19 -11.82 -2.69
N HIS A 296 -14.20 -11.36 -3.45
CA HIS A 296 -15.60 -11.54 -3.07
C HIS A 296 -15.96 -13.01 -2.92
N ARG A 297 -15.53 -13.85 -3.86
CA ARG A 297 -15.77 -15.30 -3.80
C ARG A 297 -15.08 -15.97 -2.62
N ALA A 298 -13.87 -15.55 -2.26
CA ALA A 298 -13.20 -16.05 -1.06
C ALA A 298 -13.99 -15.68 0.22
N GLU A 299 -14.60 -14.51 0.27
CA GLU A 299 -15.45 -14.10 1.39
C GLU A 299 -16.74 -14.92 1.50
N GLU A 300 -17.36 -15.26 0.37
CA GLU A 300 -18.49 -16.19 0.32
C GLU A 300 -18.10 -17.57 0.84
N ILE A 301 -16.97 -18.13 0.35
CA ILE A 301 -16.47 -19.43 0.79
C ILE A 301 -16.18 -19.42 2.30
N LEU A 302 -15.60 -18.34 2.81
CA LEU A 302 -15.36 -18.16 4.25
C LEU A 302 -16.66 -18.11 5.05
N ALA A 303 -17.69 -17.44 4.53
CA ALA A 303 -19.03 -17.40 5.12
C ALA A 303 -19.72 -18.77 5.09
N GLU A 304 -19.59 -19.54 4.01
CA GLU A 304 -20.07 -20.92 3.89
C GLU A 304 -19.40 -21.86 4.90
N GLN A 305 -18.22 -21.51 5.44
CA GLN A 305 -17.58 -22.24 6.55
C GLN A 305 -18.03 -21.74 7.94
N ASN A 306 -18.92 -20.76 8.03
CA ASN A 306 -19.26 -20.03 9.26
C ASN A 306 -18.01 -19.40 9.93
N ALA A 307 -17.03 -18.99 9.13
CA ALA A 307 -15.73 -18.51 9.61
C ALA A 307 -15.51 -17.00 9.36
N THR A 308 -16.55 -16.26 8.99
CA THR A 308 -16.47 -14.81 8.72
C THR A 308 -15.82 -14.06 9.87
N GLY A 309 -16.08 -14.41 11.14
CA GLY A 309 -15.47 -13.78 12.32
C GLY A 309 -13.96 -13.92 12.46
N LEU A 310 -13.32 -14.76 11.63
CA LEU A 310 -11.87 -14.96 11.58
C LEU A 310 -11.19 -14.14 10.46
N ALA A 311 -11.97 -13.43 9.63
CA ALA A 311 -11.47 -12.70 8.47
C ALA A 311 -10.42 -11.62 8.81
N TYR A 312 -10.45 -11.07 10.03
CA TYR A 312 -9.47 -10.10 10.52
C TYR A 312 -8.01 -10.57 10.36
N ALA A 313 -7.76 -11.88 10.31
CA ALA A 313 -6.43 -12.43 10.11
C ALA A 313 -5.93 -12.26 8.67
N SER A 314 -6.83 -12.18 7.69
CA SER A 314 -6.47 -11.89 6.30
C SER A 314 -5.91 -10.48 6.16
N VAL A 315 -4.96 -10.32 5.24
CA VAL A 315 -4.40 -9.03 4.80
C VAL A 315 -4.93 -8.62 3.42
N ILE A 316 -5.87 -9.38 2.84
CA ILE A 316 -6.39 -9.16 1.48
C ILE A 316 -7.91 -9.03 1.46
N LEU A 317 -8.64 -9.80 2.27
CA LEU A 317 -10.11 -9.80 2.27
C LEU A 317 -10.67 -8.48 2.81
N GLU A 318 -11.68 -7.91 2.15
CA GLU A 318 -12.30 -6.63 2.50
C GLU A 318 -13.05 -6.70 3.84
N ILE A 319 -13.74 -7.80 4.13
CA ILE A 319 -14.32 -8.09 5.45
C ILE A 319 -13.22 -8.10 6.51
N GLY A 320 -12.02 -8.60 6.18
CA GLY A 320 -10.86 -8.59 7.05
C GLY A 320 -10.42 -7.17 7.43
N LEU A 321 -10.33 -6.26 6.45
CA LEU A 321 -10.10 -4.84 6.69
C LEU A 321 -11.18 -4.23 7.60
N GLY A 322 -12.45 -4.50 7.31
CA GLY A 322 -13.57 -4.03 8.14
C GLY A 322 -13.45 -4.47 9.59
N GLN A 323 -13.09 -5.73 9.84
CA GLN A 323 -12.89 -6.25 11.19
C GLN A 323 -11.65 -5.69 11.89
N ARG A 324 -10.56 -5.42 11.16
CA ARG A 324 -9.37 -4.75 11.72
C ARG A 324 -9.71 -3.32 12.18
N ILE A 325 -10.47 -2.57 11.38
CA ILE A 325 -10.99 -1.24 11.77
C ILE A 325 -11.94 -1.36 12.96
N GLY A 326 -12.83 -2.36 12.97
CA GLY A 326 -13.71 -2.67 14.10
C GLY A 326 -12.96 -2.91 15.41
N ARG A 327 -11.87 -3.68 15.35
CA ARG A 327 -10.97 -3.93 16.50
C ARG A 327 -10.30 -2.67 17.00
N LEU A 328 -9.79 -1.83 16.09
CA LEU A 328 -9.26 -0.52 16.46
C LEU A 328 -10.32 0.33 17.18
N GLY A 329 -11.54 0.41 16.63
CA GLY A 329 -12.65 1.10 17.27
C GLY A 329 -12.98 0.57 18.68
N ALA A 330 -12.97 -0.76 18.85
CA ALA A 330 -13.17 -1.40 20.15
C ALA A 330 -12.05 -1.06 21.15
N GLU A 331 -10.79 -1.02 20.70
CA GLU A 331 -9.65 -0.62 21.54
C GLU A 331 -9.74 0.86 21.94
N ILE A 332 -10.10 1.75 21.02
CA ILE A 332 -10.36 3.17 21.33
C ILE A 332 -11.45 3.29 22.41
N ALA A 333 -12.60 2.64 22.23
CA ALA A 333 -13.69 2.68 23.20
C ALA A 333 -13.28 2.08 24.57
N ARG A 334 -12.46 1.03 24.58
CA ARG A 334 -11.91 0.43 25.81
C ARG A 334 -10.96 1.40 26.52
N LEU A 335 -10.07 2.07 25.79
CA LEU A 335 -9.10 3.01 26.34
C LEU A 335 -9.78 4.27 26.89
N LEU A 336 -10.80 4.80 26.20
CA LEU A 336 -11.54 5.98 26.67
C LEU A 336 -12.24 5.77 28.02
N ARG A 337 -12.68 4.53 28.30
CA ARG A 337 -13.29 4.13 29.59
C ARG A 337 -12.28 4.01 30.73
N LYS A 338 -10.96 4.01 30.45
CA LYS A 338 -9.96 3.97 31.53
C LYS A 338 -10.00 5.27 32.32
N ARG A 339 -10.01 5.14 33.66
CA ARG A 339 -9.91 6.27 34.59
C ARG A 339 -8.57 7.00 34.49
N SER A 340 -7.50 6.26 34.25
CA SER A 340 -6.16 6.80 33.98
C SER A 340 -5.70 6.29 32.62
N LEU A 341 -5.36 7.22 31.73
CA LEU A 341 -4.86 6.97 30.38
C LEU A 341 -3.53 7.68 30.22
N SER A 342 -2.53 6.97 29.71
CA SER A 342 -1.18 7.48 29.44
C SER A 342 -0.64 6.81 28.16
N PRO A 343 0.40 7.36 27.52
CA PRO A 343 0.96 6.80 26.30
C PRO A 343 1.35 5.32 26.39
N ALA A 344 1.82 4.86 27.56
CA ALA A 344 2.16 3.45 27.81
C ALA A 344 0.99 2.46 27.62
N HIS A 345 -0.26 2.93 27.64
CA HIS A 345 -1.44 2.09 27.46
C HIS A 345 -1.84 1.89 25.99
N LEU A 346 -1.22 2.61 25.05
CA LEU A 346 -1.66 2.67 23.66
C LEU A 346 -1.20 1.49 22.81
N GLY A 347 -0.28 0.65 23.30
CA GLY A 347 0.29 -0.49 22.54
C GLY A 347 -0.74 -1.34 21.77
N PRO A 348 -1.84 -1.82 22.39
CA PRO A 348 -2.87 -2.58 21.67
C PRO A 348 -3.59 -1.80 20.56
N MET A 349 -3.78 -0.50 20.72
CA MET A 349 -4.35 0.37 19.69
C MET A 349 -3.35 0.61 18.56
N GLU A 350 -2.06 0.77 18.87
CA GLU A 350 -1.00 0.88 17.87
C GLU A 350 -0.86 -0.39 17.03
N GLU A 351 -0.93 -1.56 17.67
CA GLU A 351 -0.94 -2.85 16.96
C GLU A 351 -2.17 -2.96 16.04
N ALA A 352 -3.35 -2.59 16.54
CA ALA A 352 -4.57 -2.61 15.74
C ALA A 352 -4.52 -1.62 14.56
N LEU A 353 -3.89 -0.45 14.72
CA LEU A 353 -3.67 0.48 13.63
C LEU A 353 -2.67 -0.09 12.61
N GLY A 354 -1.55 -0.67 13.07
CA GLY A 354 -0.57 -1.33 12.20
C GLY A 354 -1.19 -2.47 11.39
N ASP A 355 -2.11 -3.21 12.00
CA ASP A 355 -2.92 -4.22 11.32
C ASP A 355 -3.80 -3.63 10.22
N VAL A 356 -4.42 -2.46 10.44
CA VAL A 356 -5.20 -1.77 9.41
C VAL A 356 -4.30 -1.28 8.27
N LEU A 357 -3.20 -0.61 8.59
CA LEU A 357 -2.32 0.03 7.61
C LEU A 357 -1.49 -0.98 6.79
N SER A 358 -1.27 -2.20 7.30
CA SER A 358 -0.62 -3.29 6.55
C SER A 358 -1.54 -4.04 5.58
N HIS A 359 -2.82 -3.71 5.55
CA HIS A 359 -3.79 -4.39 4.69
C HIS A 359 -3.61 -4.01 3.21
N ALA A 360 -3.67 -4.99 2.30
CA ALA A 360 -3.43 -4.78 0.87
C ALA A 360 -4.44 -3.83 0.19
N LEU A 361 -5.63 -3.68 0.77
CA LEU A 361 -6.71 -2.81 0.27
C LEU A 361 -6.73 -1.39 0.86
N VAL A 362 -5.71 -0.95 1.62
CA VAL A 362 -5.66 0.42 2.17
C VAL A 362 -5.82 1.47 1.07
N GLY A 363 -5.15 1.30 -0.08
CA GLY A 363 -5.25 2.21 -1.22
C GLY A 363 -6.64 2.27 -1.87
N ASN A 364 -7.50 1.27 -1.63
CA ASN A 364 -8.89 1.28 -2.10
C ASN A 364 -9.86 1.89 -1.08
N HIS A 365 -9.46 2.00 0.18
CA HIS A 365 -10.25 2.55 1.28
C HIS A 365 -9.51 3.71 1.97
N THR A 366 -8.85 4.56 1.17
CA THR A 366 -7.95 5.62 1.65
C THR A 366 -8.60 6.49 2.73
N GLU A 367 -9.81 6.99 2.48
CA GLU A 367 -10.51 7.85 3.45
C GLU A 367 -10.81 7.10 4.75
N ARG A 368 -11.36 5.89 4.67
CA ARG A 368 -11.70 5.10 5.86
C ARG A 368 -10.46 4.76 6.71
N CYS A 369 -9.36 4.39 6.05
CA CYS A 369 -8.09 4.10 6.74
C CYS A 369 -7.46 5.38 7.31
N ARG A 370 -7.58 6.51 6.61
CA ARG A 370 -7.17 7.83 7.11
C ARG A 370 -7.96 8.22 8.36
N ARG A 371 -9.27 7.96 8.44
CA ARG A 371 -10.07 8.20 9.66
C ARG A 371 -9.56 7.37 10.84
N ALA A 372 -9.25 6.09 10.61
CA ALA A 372 -8.65 5.22 11.60
C ALA A 372 -7.31 5.76 12.11
N GLU A 373 -6.45 6.26 11.23
CA GLU A 373 -5.18 6.90 11.59
C GLU A 373 -5.40 8.20 12.39
N MET A 374 -6.33 9.07 11.97
CA MET A 374 -6.64 10.30 12.70
C MET A 374 -7.19 10.00 14.11
N ALA A 375 -8.02 8.96 14.25
CA ALA A 375 -8.53 8.53 15.53
C ALA A 375 -7.42 8.05 16.48
N ALA A 376 -6.44 7.30 15.97
CA ALA A 376 -5.27 6.91 16.74
C ALA A 376 -4.40 8.10 17.14
N ARG A 377 -4.18 9.08 16.24
CA ARG A 377 -3.47 10.33 16.55
C ARG A 377 -4.17 11.12 17.67
N LEU A 378 -5.50 11.26 17.60
CA LEU A 378 -6.27 11.89 18.68
C LEU A 378 -6.17 11.10 20.00
N MET A 379 -6.15 9.77 19.97
CA MET A 379 -5.95 8.97 21.17
C MET A 379 -4.57 9.19 21.81
N ARG A 380 -3.50 9.31 21.01
CA ARG A 380 -2.16 9.68 21.49
C ARG A 380 -2.19 11.04 22.17
N TRP A 381 -2.83 12.02 21.55
CA TRP A 381 -3.00 13.35 22.14
C TRP A 381 -3.82 13.32 23.43
N VAL A 382 -4.96 12.63 23.47
CA VAL A 382 -5.78 12.51 24.69
C VAL A 382 -4.98 11.85 25.82
N ALA A 383 -4.18 10.82 25.51
CA ALA A 383 -3.31 10.17 26.48
C ALA A 383 -2.23 11.12 27.00
N SER A 384 -1.62 11.94 26.14
CA SER A 384 -0.62 12.94 26.56
C SER A 384 -1.26 14.01 27.45
N GLN A 385 -2.42 14.56 27.07
CA GLN A 385 -3.14 15.57 27.84
C GLN A 385 -3.61 15.06 29.22
N ARG A 386 -4.05 13.80 29.31
CA ARG A 386 -4.49 13.21 30.60
C ARG A 386 -3.32 12.85 31.52
N SER A 387 -2.20 12.39 30.95
CA SER A 387 -1.04 11.97 31.73
C SER A 387 -0.20 13.15 32.21
N ASN A 388 -0.06 14.18 31.39
CA ASN A 388 0.69 15.40 31.69
C ASN A 388 -0.11 16.63 31.21
N PRO A 389 -1.15 17.03 31.96
CA PRO A 389 -1.99 18.15 31.57
C PRO A 389 -1.16 19.44 31.51
N PRO A 390 -1.11 20.14 30.36
CA PRO A 390 -0.36 21.38 30.25
C PRO A 390 -0.96 22.44 31.16
N LYS A 391 -0.11 23.31 31.70
CA LYS A 391 -0.58 24.49 32.42
C LYS A 391 -1.36 25.40 31.46
N PRO A 392 -2.44 26.07 31.92
CA PRO A 392 -3.12 27.07 31.11
C PRO A 392 -2.12 28.13 30.60
N ALA A 393 -2.24 28.50 29.33
CA ALA A 393 -1.35 29.48 28.72
C ALA A 393 -1.37 30.79 29.54
N PRO A 394 -0.21 31.33 29.97
CA PRO A 394 -0.18 32.53 30.81
C PRO A 394 -0.62 33.79 30.06
N GLU A 395 -0.36 33.86 28.76
CA GLU A 395 -0.56 35.03 27.90
C GLU A 395 -1.04 34.65 26.50
N LEU A 396 -1.52 35.64 25.73
CA LEU A 396 -2.06 35.42 24.39
C LEU A 396 -1.03 34.85 23.42
N ALA A 397 0.23 35.30 23.49
CA ALA A 397 1.32 34.82 22.64
C ALA A 397 1.53 33.31 22.81
N GLU A 398 1.53 32.82 24.05
CA GLU A 398 1.68 31.39 24.33
C GLU A 398 0.44 30.58 23.90
N ALA A 399 -0.76 31.14 24.08
CA ALA A 399 -1.98 30.50 23.58
C ALA A 399 -2.00 30.41 22.05
N ALA A 400 -1.48 31.42 21.35
CA ALA A 400 -1.37 31.42 19.88
C ALA A 400 -0.28 30.45 19.38
N ARG A 401 0.89 30.40 20.02
CA ARG A 401 1.94 29.39 19.73
C ARG A 401 1.40 27.96 19.91
N ARG A 402 0.59 27.75 20.94
CA ARG A 402 -0.08 26.46 21.14
C ARG A 402 -1.03 26.12 20.00
N GLN A 403 -1.80 27.09 19.49
CA GLN A 403 -2.63 26.86 18.30
C GLN A 403 -1.78 26.39 17.12
N GLN A 404 -0.62 27.02 16.89
CA GLN A 404 0.27 26.67 15.78
C GLN A 404 1.00 25.32 15.95
N ARG A 405 1.40 24.97 17.17
CA ARG A 405 2.22 23.78 17.44
C ARG A 405 1.39 22.53 17.71
N GLU A 406 0.22 22.69 18.32
CA GLU A 406 -0.55 21.59 18.91
C GLU A 406 -1.99 21.56 18.41
N ASP A 407 -2.79 22.58 18.76
CA ASP A 407 -4.24 22.50 18.64
C ASP A 407 -4.71 22.49 17.16
N ALA A 408 -3.99 23.14 16.23
CA ALA A 408 -4.31 23.05 14.80
C ALA A 408 -4.20 21.61 14.25
N TRP A 409 -3.23 20.83 14.74
CA TRP A 409 -3.12 19.42 14.37
C TRP A 409 -4.26 18.60 14.96
N VAL A 410 -4.70 18.91 16.19
CA VAL A 410 -5.91 18.31 16.78
C VAL A 410 -7.11 18.63 15.92
N ASP A 411 -7.24 19.86 15.43
CA ASP A 411 -8.34 20.27 14.56
C ASP A 411 -8.32 19.49 13.23
N VAL A 412 -7.14 19.30 12.59
CA VAL A 412 -7.00 18.44 11.39
C VAL A 412 -7.49 17.02 11.67
N ALA A 413 -7.01 16.38 12.74
CA ALA A 413 -7.39 15.01 13.05
C ALA A 413 -8.88 14.88 13.43
N ARG A 414 -9.42 15.85 14.19
CA ARG A 414 -10.86 15.92 14.51
C ARG A 414 -11.71 15.98 13.26
N VAL A 415 -11.30 16.75 12.24
CA VAL A 415 -12.05 16.79 10.98
C VAL A 415 -12.11 15.43 10.31
N GLY A 416 -10.97 14.72 10.24
CA GLY A 416 -10.93 13.39 9.61
C GLY A 416 -11.85 12.37 10.31
N VAL A 417 -12.03 12.47 11.62
CA VAL A 417 -12.86 11.53 12.40
C VAL A 417 -14.35 11.90 12.40
N TRP A 418 -14.69 13.19 12.23
CA TRP A 418 -16.04 13.71 12.43
C TRP A 418 -17.12 13.07 11.56
N GLU A 419 -16.81 12.71 10.31
CA GLU A 419 -17.77 12.07 9.39
C GLU A 419 -18.15 10.63 9.81
N GLY A 420 -17.45 10.04 10.77
CA GLY A 420 -17.74 8.73 11.32
C GLY A 420 -17.34 7.56 10.40
N ASP A 421 -17.98 6.41 10.60
CA ASP A 421 -17.76 5.18 9.85
C ASP A 421 -19.10 4.51 9.50
N VAL A 422 -19.09 3.67 8.47
CA VAL A 422 -20.26 2.87 8.07
C VAL A 422 -20.55 1.75 9.09
N ASP A 423 -19.54 1.29 9.83
CA ASP A 423 -19.72 0.42 10.99
C ASP A 423 -20.18 1.26 12.19
N ARG A 424 -21.39 0.97 12.68
CA ARG A 424 -22.01 1.68 13.80
C ARG A 424 -21.14 1.67 15.07
N ALA A 425 -20.49 0.56 15.39
CA ALA A 425 -19.69 0.46 16.62
C ALA A 425 -18.42 1.31 16.52
N VAL A 426 -17.82 1.37 15.33
CA VAL A 426 -16.68 2.26 15.05
C VAL A 426 -17.12 3.72 15.11
N GLY A 427 -18.25 4.06 14.49
CA GLY A 427 -18.83 5.40 14.55
C GLY A 427 -19.12 5.87 15.98
N GLU A 428 -19.66 5.00 16.83
CA GLU A 428 -19.89 5.29 18.26
C GLU A 428 -18.58 5.53 19.03
N ALA A 429 -17.53 4.74 18.75
CA ALA A 429 -16.22 4.95 19.36
C ALA A 429 -15.60 6.28 18.94
N TYR A 430 -15.74 6.67 17.66
CA TYR A 430 -15.28 7.95 17.13
C TYR A 430 -16.06 9.13 17.71
N ALA A 431 -17.38 9.03 17.85
CA ALA A 431 -18.20 10.05 18.50
C ALA A 431 -17.75 10.27 19.96
N ALA A 432 -17.56 9.21 20.73
CA ALA A 432 -17.08 9.29 22.12
C ALA A 432 -15.66 9.91 22.21
N LEU A 433 -14.79 9.62 21.23
CA LEU A 433 -13.47 10.25 21.13
C LEU A 433 -13.59 11.75 20.88
N CYS A 434 -14.41 12.16 19.92
CA CYS A 434 -14.66 13.58 19.61
C CYS A 434 -15.20 14.33 20.83
N GLU A 435 -16.14 13.75 21.59
CA GLU A 435 -16.66 14.38 22.83
C GLU A 435 -15.56 14.65 23.86
N VAL A 436 -14.64 13.70 24.07
CA VAL A 436 -13.50 13.88 24.99
C VAL A 436 -12.56 14.96 24.47
N VAL A 437 -12.28 14.96 23.18
CA VAL A 437 -11.41 15.95 22.55
C VAL A 437 -12.02 17.36 22.64
N ASP A 438 -13.31 17.50 22.36
CA ASP A 438 -14.05 18.76 22.42
C ASP A 438 -14.07 19.33 23.84
N GLY A 439 -14.19 18.48 24.87
CA GLY A 439 -14.11 18.90 26.26
C GLY A 439 -12.75 19.52 26.61
N ILE A 440 -11.65 18.92 26.12
CA ILE A 440 -10.29 19.44 26.34
C ILE A 440 -10.09 20.73 25.53
N ARG A 441 -10.40 20.72 24.22
CA ARG A 441 -10.25 21.88 23.32
C ARG A 441 -11.07 23.09 23.77
N ALA A 442 -12.28 22.89 24.29
CA ALA A 442 -13.11 23.98 24.81
C ALA A 442 -12.39 24.79 25.89
N SER A 443 -11.63 24.14 26.79
CA SER A 443 -10.85 24.85 27.81
C SER A 443 -9.71 25.69 27.22
N HIS A 444 -9.15 25.26 26.09
CA HIS A 444 -8.06 25.96 25.40
C HIS A 444 -8.61 27.19 24.67
N GLU A 445 -9.72 27.02 23.95
CA GLU A 445 -10.43 28.08 23.23
C GLU A 445 -10.95 29.16 24.19
N GLU A 446 -11.54 28.77 25.31
CA GLU A 446 -12.02 29.73 26.31
C GLU A 446 -10.86 30.55 26.89
N ARG A 447 -9.74 29.88 27.22
CA ARG A 447 -8.54 30.56 27.73
C ARG A 447 -7.98 31.53 26.69
N PHE A 448 -7.87 31.10 25.42
CA PHE A 448 -7.43 31.94 24.32
C PHE A 448 -8.31 33.19 24.17
N ALA A 449 -9.63 33.01 24.12
CA ALA A 449 -10.57 34.11 23.90
C ALA A 449 -10.59 35.14 25.04
N ARG A 450 -10.46 34.67 26.30
CA ARG A 450 -10.31 35.58 27.45
C ARG A 450 -9.03 36.41 27.36
N LEU A 451 -7.90 35.76 27.03
CA LEU A 451 -6.62 36.43 26.81
C LEU A 451 -6.67 37.41 25.63
N LEU A 452 -7.38 37.05 24.55
CA LEU A 452 -7.60 37.91 23.40
C LEU A 452 -8.39 39.16 23.79
N ALA A 453 -9.50 39.00 24.52
CA ALA A 453 -10.31 40.13 24.98
C ALA A 453 -9.51 41.08 25.88
N ASP A 454 -8.70 40.55 26.79
CA ASP A 454 -7.83 41.35 27.65
C ASP A 454 -6.75 42.08 26.84
N HIS A 455 -6.13 41.41 25.87
CA HIS A 455 -5.13 42.01 24.99
C HIS A 455 -5.70 43.15 24.14
N VAL A 456 -6.86 42.94 23.53
CA VAL A 456 -7.54 43.93 22.69
C VAL A 456 -7.97 45.15 23.49
N ARG A 457 -8.50 44.92 24.70
CA ARG A 457 -8.93 45.98 25.62
C ARG A 457 -7.80 46.84 26.14
N THR A 458 -6.64 46.23 26.43
CA THR A 458 -5.47 46.95 26.96
C THR A 458 -4.65 47.65 25.87
N GLY A 459 -4.84 47.28 24.59
CA GLY A 459 -4.06 47.82 23.47
C GLY A 459 -2.59 47.44 23.55
N SER A 460 -2.28 46.27 24.13
CA SER A 460 -0.91 45.85 24.40
C SER A 460 -0.13 45.64 23.11
N THR A 461 1.07 46.21 23.01
CA THR A 461 1.95 46.13 21.83
C THR A 461 3.05 45.08 22.01
N LEU A 462 2.72 43.91 22.56
CA LEU A 462 3.69 42.84 22.82
C LEU A 462 4.42 42.46 21.52
N THR A 463 5.76 42.41 21.58
CA THR A 463 6.62 42.05 20.44
C THR A 463 6.51 40.57 20.04
N ASP A 464 5.97 39.74 20.93
CA ASP A 464 5.92 38.28 20.78
C ASP A 464 4.75 37.79 19.92
N LEU A 465 3.88 38.72 19.49
CA LEU A 465 2.83 38.51 18.51
C LEU A 465 3.12 39.37 17.28
N LEU A 466 2.60 38.95 16.13
CA LEU A 466 2.64 39.73 14.90
C LEU A 466 1.21 40.07 14.46
N PRO A 467 0.74 41.30 14.67
CA PRO A 467 -0.53 41.75 14.10
C PRO A 467 -0.51 41.64 12.56
N ALA A 468 -1.62 41.24 11.96
CA ALA A 468 -1.73 41.09 10.49
C ALA A 468 -1.35 42.39 9.75
N GLU A 469 -1.73 43.54 10.30
CA GLU A 469 -1.40 44.87 9.78
C GLU A 469 0.11 45.18 9.76
N ASP A 470 0.93 44.48 10.55
CA ASP A 470 2.37 44.70 10.65
C ASP A 470 3.19 43.70 9.80
N VAL A 471 2.55 42.69 9.19
CA VAL A 471 3.25 41.69 8.36
C VAL A 471 3.99 42.34 7.18
N LEU A 472 3.43 43.39 6.58
CA LEU A 472 4.14 44.08 5.49
C LEU A 472 5.42 44.77 5.98
N SER A 473 5.37 45.47 7.11
CA SER A 473 6.52 46.21 7.64
C SER A 473 7.57 45.31 8.24
N ASP A 474 7.15 44.29 8.99
CA ASP A 474 8.04 43.46 9.79
C ASP A 474 8.57 42.24 9.02
N VAL A 475 7.89 41.84 7.94
CA VAL A 475 8.21 40.59 7.22
C VAL A 475 8.46 40.84 5.74
N VAL A 476 7.49 41.40 5.02
CA VAL A 476 7.59 41.53 3.55
C VAL A 476 8.66 42.51 3.14
N LEU A 477 8.73 43.69 3.77
CA LEU A 477 9.73 44.70 3.45
C LEU A 477 11.17 44.20 3.72
N PRO A 478 11.52 43.67 4.91
CA PRO A 478 12.84 43.10 5.16
C PRO A 478 13.22 41.96 4.20
N LEU A 479 12.26 41.09 3.85
CA LEU A 479 12.50 40.03 2.86
C LEU A 479 12.79 40.60 1.47
N ALA A 480 12.04 41.63 1.04
CA ALA A 480 12.16 42.23 -0.28
C ALA A 480 13.49 42.99 -0.49
N GLU A 481 14.17 43.38 0.59
CA GLU A 481 15.52 43.95 0.54
C GLU A 481 16.55 42.90 0.10
N GLN A 482 16.38 41.65 0.53
CA GLN A 482 17.31 40.56 0.24
C GLN A 482 16.93 39.78 -1.02
N GLU A 483 15.63 39.46 -1.16
CA GLU A 483 15.13 38.50 -2.15
C GLU A 483 13.93 39.04 -2.93
N ARG A 484 13.57 38.37 -4.03
CA ARG A 484 12.30 38.63 -4.72
C ARG A 484 11.22 37.73 -4.12
N VAL A 485 10.08 38.30 -3.78
CA VAL A 485 9.02 37.62 -3.03
C VAL A 485 7.72 37.61 -3.84
N LEU A 486 7.06 36.45 -3.87
CA LEU A 486 5.65 36.31 -4.17
C LEU A 486 4.90 36.21 -2.84
N VAL A 487 4.13 37.23 -2.48
CA VAL A 487 3.23 37.20 -1.32
C VAL A 487 1.92 36.57 -1.77
N LEU A 488 1.62 35.41 -1.23
CA LEU A 488 0.42 34.65 -1.57
C LEU A 488 -0.51 34.62 -0.36
N VAL A 489 -1.65 35.29 -0.49
CA VAL A 489 -2.71 35.31 0.52
C VAL A 489 -3.74 34.23 0.18
N LEU A 490 -3.90 33.23 1.04
CA LEU A 490 -5.01 32.27 0.94
C LEU A 490 -6.14 32.73 1.86
N ASP A 491 -7.21 33.26 1.28
CA ASP A 491 -8.36 33.83 2.01
C ASP A 491 -9.08 32.75 2.82
N GLY A 492 -9.22 32.98 4.13
CA GLY A 492 -9.87 32.06 5.07
C GLY A 492 -9.04 30.83 5.45
N MET A 493 -7.73 30.78 5.15
CA MET A 493 -6.87 29.67 5.52
C MET A 493 -6.62 29.62 7.03
N SER A 494 -7.20 28.62 7.71
CA SER A 494 -6.90 28.34 9.12
C SER A 494 -5.51 27.70 9.27
N THR A 495 -4.96 27.76 10.48
CA THR A 495 -3.67 27.11 10.76
C THR A 495 -3.71 25.60 10.50
N GLY A 496 -4.85 24.93 10.71
CA GLY A 496 -5.02 23.50 10.38
C GLY A 496 -4.97 23.22 8.88
N VAL A 497 -5.54 24.11 8.04
CA VAL A 497 -5.40 23.99 6.57
C VAL A 497 -3.95 24.17 6.14
N ALA A 498 -3.23 25.12 6.75
CA ALA A 498 -1.81 25.32 6.46
C ALA A 498 -0.97 24.09 6.83
N CYS A 499 -1.27 23.39 7.93
CA CYS A 499 -0.60 22.13 8.29
C CYS A 499 -0.69 21.09 7.16
N GLU A 500 -1.89 20.87 6.60
CA GLU A 500 -2.09 19.92 5.50
C GLU A 500 -1.38 20.38 4.21
N LEU A 501 -1.48 21.66 3.85
CA LEU A 501 -0.84 22.20 2.64
C LEU A 501 0.69 22.13 2.71
N VAL A 502 1.28 22.52 3.83
CA VAL A 502 2.75 22.51 3.99
C VAL A 502 3.28 21.07 4.02
N GLU A 503 2.54 20.12 4.58
CA GLU A 503 2.88 18.70 4.53
C GLU A 503 2.89 18.18 3.07
N ASP A 504 1.87 18.49 2.28
CA ASP A 504 1.83 18.14 0.84
C ASP A 504 2.97 18.83 0.06
N LEU A 505 3.24 20.10 0.33
CA LEU A 505 4.33 20.85 -0.33
C LEU A 505 5.71 20.31 0.02
N SER A 506 5.91 19.84 1.25
CA SER A 506 7.15 19.19 1.68
C SER A 506 7.40 17.92 0.88
N ASN A 507 6.36 17.12 0.62
CA ASN A 507 6.43 15.94 -0.25
C ASN A 507 6.74 16.30 -1.71
N ARG A 508 6.37 17.51 -2.15
CA ARG A 508 6.72 18.08 -3.47
C ARG A 508 8.09 18.77 -3.49
N GLY A 509 8.88 18.66 -2.42
CA GLY A 509 10.25 19.19 -2.34
C GLY A 509 10.35 20.68 -2.05
N TRP A 510 9.35 21.28 -1.40
CA TRP A 510 9.47 22.62 -0.82
C TRP A 510 9.97 22.55 0.62
N PHE A 511 10.75 23.54 1.02
CA PHE A 511 11.22 23.74 2.39
C PHE A 511 10.40 24.85 3.04
N GLU A 512 9.73 24.53 4.15
CA GLU A 512 9.09 25.50 5.03
C GLU A 512 10.15 26.21 5.87
N HIS A 513 10.02 27.52 6.01
CA HIS A 513 10.74 28.34 6.97
C HIS A 513 9.73 29.12 7.81
N THR A 514 10.03 29.25 9.09
CA THR A 514 9.23 29.98 10.08
C THR A 514 10.05 31.10 10.73
N LEU A 515 9.38 32.08 11.32
CA LEU A 515 10.02 33.19 12.01
C LEU A 515 10.82 32.71 13.24
N ALA A 516 11.97 33.34 13.48
CA ALA A 516 12.83 33.11 14.63
C ALA A 516 13.29 34.46 15.24
N PRO A 517 12.85 34.81 16.47
CA PRO A 517 11.95 34.06 17.34
C PRO A 517 10.53 33.90 16.77
N GLU A 518 9.81 32.88 17.23
CA GLU A 518 8.45 32.58 16.77
C GLU A 518 7.46 33.67 17.23
N ARG A 519 6.81 34.31 16.26
CA ARG A 519 5.79 35.35 16.47
C ARG A 519 4.49 34.92 15.79
N PRO A 520 3.53 34.31 16.51
CA PRO A 520 2.25 33.94 15.93
C PRO A 520 1.54 35.16 15.33
N VAL A 521 0.97 34.97 14.14
CA VAL A 521 0.28 36.05 13.44
C VAL A 521 -1.19 36.06 13.86
N ILE A 522 -1.73 37.23 14.18
CA ILE A 522 -3.12 37.41 14.62
C ILE A 522 -3.90 38.32 13.67
N SER A 523 -5.08 37.86 13.25
CA SER A 523 -5.97 38.61 12.36
C SER A 523 -6.42 39.94 12.98
N VAL A 524 -7.01 40.80 12.16
CA VAL A 524 -7.79 41.95 12.64
C VAL A 524 -9.16 41.47 13.12
N LEU A 525 -9.85 42.29 13.92
CA LEU A 525 -11.13 41.92 14.53
C LEU A 525 -12.29 42.77 13.97
N PRO A 526 -13.46 42.17 13.70
CA PRO A 526 -13.71 40.72 13.69
C PRO A 526 -12.90 40.02 12.58
N SER A 527 -12.61 38.73 12.77
CA SER A 527 -11.78 37.88 11.90
C SER A 527 -12.46 37.57 10.55
N ILE A 528 -12.70 38.61 9.76
CA ILE A 528 -13.35 38.54 8.44
C ILE A 528 -12.46 39.18 7.38
N THR A 529 -12.62 38.75 6.12
CA THR A 529 -11.85 39.22 4.97
C THR A 529 -11.81 40.75 4.85
N ARG A 530 -12.98 41.39 4.95
CA ARG A 530 -13.16 42.83 4.73
C ARG A 530 -12.18 43.71 5.52
N VAL A 531 -11.91 43.35 6.78
CA VAL A 531 -11.01 44.13 7.66
C VAL A 531 -9.65 43.48 7.80
N SER A 532 -9.57 42.14 7.81
CA SER A 532 -8.30 41.44 8.04
C SER A 532 -7.41 41.47 6.79
N ARG A 533 -7.94 41.13 5.61
CA ARG A 533 -7.15 41.12 4.37
C ARG A 533 -6.79 42.53 3.95
N THR A 534 -7.74 43.47 4.05
CA THR A 534 -7.45 44.88 3.77
C THR A 534 -6.35 45.40 4.67
N SER A 535 -6.38 45.12 5.98
CA SER A 535 -5.35 45.61 6.88
C SER A 535 -3.99 44.96 6.62
N LEU A 536 -3.97 43.65 6.37
CA LEU A 536 -2.78 42.89 5.95
C LEU A 536 -2.14 43.50 4.70
N LEU A 537 -2.91 43.71 3.64
CA LEU A 537 -2.40 44.17 2.34
C LEU A 537 -2.15 45.69 2.27
N THR A 538 -2.71 46.48 3.18
CA THR A 538 -2.43 47.92 3.26
C THR A 538 -1.30 48.26 4.24
N GLY A 539 -1.00 47.35 5.18
CA GLY A 539 -0.01 47.54 6.24
C GLY A 539 -0.48 48.47 7.35
N ARG A 540 -1.80 48.58 7.56
CA ARG A 540 -2.41 49.42 8.60
C ARG A 540 -3.84 48.96 8.86
N LEU A 541 -4.34 49.17 10.08
CA LEU A 541 -5.74 48.92 10.44
C LEU A 541 -6.70 49.67 9.52
N THR A 542 -7.39 48.97 8.62
CA THR A 542 -8.26 49.56 7.60
C THR A 542 -9.37 48.60 7.18
N ASP A 543 -10.57 49.16 7.04
CA ASP A 543 -11.72 48.53 6.38
C ASP A 543 -11.70 48.89 4.89
N GLY A 544 -11.91 47.90 4.00
CA GLY A 544 -11.91 48.15 2.57
C GLY A 544 -12.30 46.98 1.69
N SER A 545 -11.80 47.01 0.45
CA SER A 545 -12.12 46.07 -0.61
C SER A 545 -10.88 45.74 -1.45
N ALA A 546 -10.99 44.82 -2.39
CA ALA A 546 -9.95 44.52 -3.37
C ALA A 546 -9.42 45.76 -4.13
N ALA A 547 -10.24 46.79 -4.32
CA ALA A 547 -9.79 48.05 -4.92
C ALA A 547 -8.86 48.83 -3.97
N THR A 548 -9.17 48.86 -2.68
CA THR A 548 -8.34 49.47 -1.62
C THR A 548 -7.00 48.75 -1.51
N GLU A 549 -7.04 47.42 -1.52
CA GLU A 549 -5.86 46.55 -1.45
C GLU A 549 -4.92 46.78 -2.65
N ARG A 550 -5.46 46.79 -3.89
CA ARG A 550 -4.69 47.06 -5.10
C ARG A 550 -4.07 48.46 -5.12
N ALA A 551 -4.81 49.48 -4.68
CA ALA A 551 -4.31 50.85 -4.63
C ALA A 551 -3.10 50.96 -3.69
N ALA A 552 -3.16 50.38 -2.49
CA ALA A 552 -2.07 50.42 -1.51
C ALA A 552 -0.82 49.64 -1.94
N PHE A 553 -0.97 48.53 -2.67
CA PHE A 553 0.15 47.83 -3.30
C PHE A 553 0.78 48.67 -4.43
N GLY A 554 -0.07 49.29 -5.26
CA GLY A 554 0.37 50.16 -6.35
C GLY A 554 1.15 51.38 -5.88
N GLU A 555 0.77 51.99 -4.76
CA GLU A 555 1.52 53.10 -4.13
C GLU A 555 2.97 52.71 -3.75
N ARG A 556 3.22 51.42 -3.52
CA ARG A 556 4.56 50.85 -3.24
C ARG A 556 5.29 50.39 -4.50
N GLY A 557 4.68 50.56 -5.68
CA GLY A 557 5.20 50.07 -6.95
C GLY A 557 5.08 48.55 -7.13
N TRP A 558 4.19 47.90 -6.38
CA TRP A 558 3.95 46.45 -6.44
C TRP A 558 2.64 46.13 -7.16
N SER A 559 2.56 44.94 -7.76
CA SER A 559 1.33 44.44 -8.39
C SER A 559 0.61 43.48 -7.45
N LEU A 560 -0.73 43.55 -7.39
CA LEU A 560 -1.57 42.66 -6.60
C LEU A 560 -2.69 42.09 -7.48
N PHE A 561 -2.75 40.77 -7.55
CA PHE A 561 -3.73 40.03 -8.34
C PHE A 561 -4.74 39.32 -7.44
N HIS A 562 -6.00 39.33 -7.84
CA HIS A 562 -7.07 38.57 -7.19
C HIS A 562 -7.59 37.48 -8.11
N LYS A 563 -8.48 36.61 -7.61
CA LYS A 563 -9.09 35.49 -8.34
C LYS A 563 -9.48 35.79 -9.81
N SER A 564 -10.13 36.93 -10.08
CA SER A 564 -10.51 37.32 -11.45
C SER A 564 -9.33 37.50 -12.40
N ASP A 565 -8.18 37.89 -11.87
CA ASP A 565 -6.98 38.25 -12.62
C ASP A 565 -6.10 37.02 -12.88
N LEU A 566 -6.23 35.97 -12.06
CA LEU A 566 -5.45 34.73 -12.18
C LEU A 566 -5.90 33.86 -13.37
N THR A 567 -7.18 33.97 -13.75
CA THR A 567 -7.76 33.10 -14.77
C THR A 567 -7.19 33.44 -16.15
N ALA A 568 -6.73 32.43 -16.88
CA ALA A 568 -6.14 32.61 -18.20
C ALA A 568 -7.15 33.13 -19.23
N ALA A 569 -6.80 34.20 -19.95
CA ALA A 569 -7.61 34.77 -21.03
C ALA A 569 -7.50 33.99 -22.36
N LYS A 570 -6.55 33.05 -22.49
CA LYS A 570 -6.24 32.32 -23.74
C LYS A 570 -6.16 30.82 -23.53
N VAL A 571 -6.73 30.05 -24.46
CA VAL A 571 -6.63 28.58 -24.52
C VAL A 571 -5.16 28.16 -24.53
N GLY A 572 -4.79 27.23 -23.65
CA GLY A 572 -3.43 26.70 -23.51
C GLY A 572 -2.52 27.45 -22.53
N SER A 573 -3.01 28.48 -21.83
CA SER A 573 -2.27 29.14 -20.73
C SER A 573 -2.89 28.78 -19.39
N ALA A 574 -2.06 28.55 -18.38
CA ALA A 574 -2.53 28.17 -17.04
C ALA A 574 -2.75 29.39 -16.11
N LEU A 575 -2.02 30.49 -16.34
CA LEU A 575 -2.22 31.81 -15.71
C LEU A 575 -2.44 32.89 -16.79
N SER A 576 -3.01 34.05 -16.42
CA SER A 576 -3.05 35.23 -17.29
C SER A 576 -1.65 35.73 -17.65
N THR A 577 -1.53 36.43 -18.79
CA THR A 577 -0.23 36.94 -19.25
C THR A 577 0.29 38.02 -18.31
N GLU A 578 -0.61 38.88 -17.82
CA GLU A 578 -0.33 39.95 -16.87
C GLU A 578 0.27 39.41 -15.56
N VAL A 579 -0.27 38.30 -15.04
CA VAL A 579 0.27 37.64 -13.83
C VAL A 579 1.65 37.04 -14.09
N ARG A 580 1.84 36.33 -15.20
CA ARG A 580 3.14 35.74 -15.57
C ARG A 580 4.21 36.81 -15.78
N ASP A 581 3.87 37.90 -16.45
CA ASP A 581 4.80 38.99 -16.74
C ASP A 581 5.18 39.74 -15.46
N ALA A 582 4.24 39.94 -14.53
CA ALA A 582 4.56 40.53 -13.23
C ALA A 582 5.46 39.63 -12.38
N ILE A 583 5.19 38.31 -12.34
CA ILE A 583 6.01 37.35 -11.59
C ILE A 583 7.42 37.27 -12.21
N SER A 584 7.56 37.14 -13.53
CA SER A 584 8.88 37.09 -14.18
C SER A 584 9.62 38.44 -14.14
N GLY A 585 8.89 39.56 -14.13
CA GLY A 585 9.41 40.93 -14.18
C GLY A 585 10.15 41.39 -12.91
N PRO A 586 10.85 42.54 -12.95
CA PRO A 586 11.87 42.91 -11.97
C PRO A 586 11.34 43.36 -10.59
N ALA A 587 10.02 43.46 -10.40
CA ALA A 587 9.42 43.91 -9.15
C ALA A 587 9.87 43.03 -7.97
N LYS A 588 10.30 43.66 -6.86
CA LYS A 588 10.74 42.95 -5.65
C LYS A 588 9.61 42.13 -5.02
N VAL A 589 8.40 42.68 -5.02
CA VAL A 589 7.21 42.03 -4.46
C VAL A 589 6.12 41.95 -5.52
N VAL A 590 5.50 40.77 -5.61
CA VAL A 590 4.25 40.54 -6.33
C VAL A 590 3.27 39.92 -5.35
N GLY A 591 2.04 40.40 -5.31
CA GLY A 591 0.97 39.87 -4.48
C GLY A 591 -0.04 39.06 -5.30
N ALA A 592 -0.53 37.96 -4.75
CA ALA A 592 -1.67 37.22 -5.28
C ALA A 592 -2.61 36.79 -4.14
N VAL A 593 -3.91 36.84 -4.41
CA VAL A 593 -4.96 36.43 -3.47
C VAL A 593 -5.77 35.30 -4.08
N VAL A 594 -5.88 34.18 -3.35
CA VAL A 594 -6.61 32.98 -3.76
C VAL A 594 -7.67 32.65 -2.71
N ASN A 595 -8.93 32.54 -3.15
CA ASN A 595 -10.08 32.43 -2.25
C ASN A 595 -10.62 31.01 -2.08
N THR A 596 -9.88 29.99 -2.52
CA THR A 596 -10.40 28.62 -2.59
C THR A 596 -10.88 28.10 -1.24
N VAL A 597 -10.19 28.41 -0.14
CA VAL A 597 -10.58 27.94 1.20
C VAL A 597 -11.91 28.58 1.62
N ASP A 598 -12.02 29.91 1.59
CA ASP A 598 -13.28 30.59 1.93
C ASP A 598 -14.45 30.16 1.02
N ASP A 599 -14.24 30.02 -0.29
CA ASP A 599 -15.27 29.53 -1.24
C ASP A 599 -15.81 28.14 -0.88
N THR A 600 -15.01 27.29 -0.22
CA THR A 600 -15.45 25.95 0.24
C THR A 600 -16.24 26.01 1.53
N LEU A 601 -16.20 27.09 2.32
CA LEU A 601 -17.04 27.20 3.50
C LEU A 601 -18.54 27.24 3.15
N ASP A 602 -18.86 27.65 1.91
CA ASP A 602 -20.22 27.60 1.36
C ASP A 602 -20.56 26.27 0.66
N LYS A 603 -19.55 25.47 0.26
CA LYS A 603 -19.71 24.25 -0.58
C LYS A 603 -19.39 22.98 0.21
N GLY A 604 -20.23 21.95 0.12
CA GLY A 604 -20.05 20.73 0.92
C GLY A 604 -18.89 19.84 0.44
N GLY A 605 -18.43 18.96 1.33
CA GLY A 605 -17.40 17.96 1.07
C GLY A 605 -16.01 18.35 1.60
N ARG A 606 -15.21 17.37 2.02
CA ARG A 606 -13.81 17.62 2.34
C ARG A 606 -12.91 16.44 1.99
N ALA A 607 -12.09 16.65 0.97
CA ALA A 607 -10.82 15.95 0.86
C ALA A 607 -9.75 16.71 1.70
N PRO A 608 -8.66 16.05 2.07
CA PRO A 608 -7.47 16.71 2.62
C PRO A 608 -7.00 17.87 1.73
N TRP A 609 -6.54 18.97 2.33
CA TRP A 609 -5.98 20.07 1.55
C TRP A 609 -4.62 19.68 0.96
N THR A 610 -4.50 19.80 -0.35
CA THR A 610 -3.26 19.56 -1.12
C THR A 610 -2.98 20.76 -2.01
N ALA A 611 -1.77 20.86 -2.56
CA ALA A 611 -1.47 21.94 -3.49
C ALA A 611 -2.41 21.92 -4.71
N ASP A 612 -2.83 20.74 -5.16
CA ASP A 612 -3.74 20.57 -6.31
C ASP A 612 -5.20 20.94 -5.98
N SER A 613 -5.60 20.94 -4.70
CA SER A 613 -6.97 21.31 -4.30
C SER A 613 -7.17 22.82 -4.20
N VAL A 614 -6.11 23.63 -4.27
CA VAL A 614 -6.16 25.09 -4.21
C VAL A 614 -6.05 25.66 -5.62
N ASP A 615 -7.02 26.49 -6.01
CA ASP A 615 -7.14 27.02 -7.37
C ASP A 615 -5.89 27.81 -7.76
N ARG A 616 -5.28 27.46 -8.90
CA ARG A 616 -4.06 28.06 -9.47
C ARG A 616 -2.81 28.02 -8.60
N PHE A 617 -2.83 27.28 -7.50
CA PHE A 617 -1.74 27.33 -6.54
C PHE A 617 -0.45 26.69 -7.08
N VAL A 618 -0.55 25.52 -7.71
CA VAL A 618 0.60 24.84 -8.34
C VAL A 618 1.21 25.69 -9.44
N GLU A 619 0.38 26.35 -10.26
CA GLU A 619 0.85 27.25 -11.31
C GLU A 619 1.58 28.47 -10.76
N LEU A 620 1.07 29.09 -9.69
CA LEU A 620 1.72 30.21 -9.01
C LEU A 620 3.06 29.79 -8.38
N LEU A 621 3.11 28.63 -7.73
CA LEU A 621 4.35 28.06 -7.17
C LEU A 621 5.38 27.75 -8.25
N THR A 622 4.94 27.22 -9.39
CA THR A 622 5.81 26.93 -10.54
C THR A 622 6.36 28.22 -11.14
N ALA A 623 5.50 29.23 -11.36
CA ALA A 623 5.92 30.52 -11.89
C ALA A 623 6.88 31.26 -10.93
N ALA A 624 6.65 31.17 -9.62
CA ALA A 624 7.55 31.72 -8.62
C ALA A 624 8.92 31.05 -8.66
N GLN A 625 8.95 29.72 -8.74
CA GLN A 625 10.19 28.95 -8.86
C GLN A 625 10.96 29.31 -10.13
N GLU A 626 10.29 29.36 -11.30
CA GLU A 626 10.93 29.71 -12.58
C GLU A 626 11.50 31.14 -12.58
N ALA A 627 10.94 32.02 -11.76
CA ALA A 627 11.38 33.40 -11.60
C ALA A 627 12.35 33.62 -10.43
N ASP A 628 12.83 32.55 -9.78
CA ASP A 628 13.68 32.57 -8.58
C ASP A 628 13.10 33.45 -7.46
N ARG A 629 11.80 33.33 -7.21
CA ARG A 629 11.11 34.02 -6.11
C ARG A 629 10.91 33.11 -4.92
N LEU A 630 11.11 33.66 -3.73
CA LEU A 630 10.59 33.06 -2.51
C LEU A 630 9.07 33.23 -2.46
N VAL A 631 8.37 32.26 -1.89
CA VAL A 631 6.90 32.35 -1.71
C VAL A 631 6.60 32.56 -0.24
N LEU A 632 6.02 33.72 0.10
CA LEU A 632 5.50 33.98 1.44
C LEU A 632 4.01 33.65 1.45
N LEU A 633 3.66 32.52 2.05
CA LEU A 633 2.30 32.07 2.26
C LEU A 633 1.75 32.69 3.55
N VAL A 634 0.59 33.36 3.46
CA VAL A 634 -0.07 33.99 4.61
C VAL A 634 -1.59 33.90 4.48
N SER A 635 -2.30 33.91 5.60
CA SER A 635 -3.77 34.06 5.61
C SER A 635 -4.18 35.43 6.12
N ASP A 636 -5.41 35.83 5.85
CA ASP A 636 -6.06 37.00 6.45
C ASP A 636 -6.85 36.66 7.72
N HIS A 637 -7.58 35.55 7.72
CA HIS A 637 -8.25 34.96 8.87
C HIS A 637 -8.33 33.44 8.72
N GLY A 638 -8.68 32.75 9.80
CA GLY A 638 -9.04 31.34 9.75
C GLY A 638 -10.55 31.11 9.74
N HIS A 639 -10.97 29.89 10.03
CA HIS A 639 -12.37 29.50 10.05
C HIS A 639 -12.62 28.35 11.02
N VAL A 640 -13.89 28.16 11.35
CA VAL A 640 -14.41 26.98 12.06
C VAL A 640 -15.38 26.21 11.17
N HIS A 641 -15.42 24.88 11.33
CA HIS A 641 -16.36 24.03 10.60
C HIS A 641 -17.73 23.97 11.28
N GLU A 642 -18.78 23.78 10.49
CA GLU A 642 -20.11 23.46 10.99
C GLU A 642 -20.16 22.03 11.53
N ARG A 643 -20.50 21.89 12.81
CA ARG A 643 -20.51 20.63 13.56
C ARG A 643 -21.66 20.53 14.55
N GLY A 644 -22.86 20.87 14.09
CA GLY A 644 -24.05 20.91 14.95
C GLY A 644 -24.08 22.14 15.85
N SER A 645 -23.60 23.28 15.35
CA SER A 645 -23.66 24.54 16.08
C SER A 645 -25.12 24.95 16.36
N ARG A 646 -25.33 25.75 17.40
CA ARG A 646 -26.61 26.38 17.74
C ARG A 646 -26.75 27.68 16.96
N LEU A 647 -27.93 27.90 16.37
CA LEU A 647 -28.30 29.19 15.77
C LEU A 647 -28.88 30.10 16.85
N GLU A 648 -28.30 31.28 17.04
CA GLU A 648 -28.89 32.37 17.79
C GLU A 648 -29.09 33.56 16.85
N SER A 649 -30.32 33.87 16.45
CA SER A 649 -30.52 34.86 15.39
C SER A 649 -30.12 36.28 15.83
N ASP A 650 -29.15 36.87 15.13
CA ASP A 650 -28.75 38.27 15.29
C ASP A 650 -28.22 38.82 13.96
N SER A 651 -28.92 39.79 13.38
CA SER A 651 -28.57 40.37 12.08
C SER A 651 -27.71 41.63 12.19
N SER A 652 -27.23 41.99 13.39
CA SER A 652 -26.44 43.23 13.59
C SER A 652 -24.99 43.12 13.12
N GLY A 653 -24.48 41.90 12.93
CA GLY A 653 -23.11 41.63 12.50
C GLY A 653 -23.03 40.53 11.43
N GLY A 654 -22.01 39.68 11.54
CA GLY A 654 -21.74 38.57 10.62
C GLY A 654 -22.16 37.21 11.19
N ALA A 655 -21.71 36.14 10.55
CA ALA A 655 -22.03 34.77 10.98
C ALA A 655 -21.53 34.43 12.39
N ARG A 656 -20.41 35.05 12.80
CA ARG A 656 -19.75 34.80 14.09
C ARG A 656 -19.35 36.08 14.84
N PHE A 657 -20.04 37.18 14.60
CA PHE A 657 -19.98 38.33 15.50
C PHE A 657 -21.29 39.12 15.41
N ARG A 658 -21.63 39.82 16.50
CA ARG A 658 -22.76 40.73 16.57
C ARG A 658 -22.32 42.07 17.17
N THR A 659 -23.00 43.14 16.78
CA THR A 659 -22.78 44.49 17.34
C THR A 659 -23.91 44.92 18.27
N SER A 660 -24.94 44.08 18.40
CA SER A 660 -26.07 44.34 19.29
C SER A 660 -25.65 44.51 20.75
N THR A 661 -26.45 45.28 21.49
CA THR A 661 -26.24 45.55 22.92
C THR A 661 -26.81 44.45 23.81
N ARG A 662 -27.16 43.28 23.26
CA ARG A 662 -27.58 42.13 24.07
C ARG A 662 -26.42 41.71 24.99
N PRO A 663 -26.70 41.27 26.24
CA PRO A 663 -25.68 40.76 27.16
C PRO A 663 -24.79 39.69 26.52
N VAL A 664 -23.54 39.60 26.94
CA VAL A 664 -22.61 38.55 26.51
C VAL A 664 -23.01 37.22 27.15
N GLU A 665 -23.20 36.19 26.35
CA GLU A 665 -23.59 34.84 26.77
C GLU A 665 -22.36 33.94 27.00
N VAL A 666 -22.58 32.72 27.51
CA VAL A 666 -21.50 31.79 27.93
C VAL A 666 -20.52 31.43 26.81
N ASP A 667 -21.01 31.26 25.58
CA ASP A 667 -20.21 30.88 24.40
C ASP A 667 -19.61 32.10 23.68
N GLU A 668 -19.73 33.30 24.27
CA GLU A 668 -19.36 34.57 23.67
C GLU A 668 -18.30 35.32 24.49
N VAL A 669 -17.57 36.22 23.81
CA VAL A 669 -16.67 37.17 24.44
C VAL A 669 -16.87 38.55 23.82
N GLU A 670 -16.77 39.60 24.65
CA GLU A 670 -16.75 40.98 24.17
C GLU A 670 -15.32 41.37 23.78
N LEU A 671 -15.18 41.93 22.58
CA LEU A 671 -13.95 42.49 22.06
C LEU A 671 -14.15 43.98 21.87
N THR A 672 -13.39 44.78 22.63
CA THR A 672 -13.46 46.24 22.60
C THR A 672 -12.06 46.81 22.54
N GLY A 673 -11.75 47.59 21.49
CA GLY A 673 -10.41 48.17 21.32
C GLY A 673 -10.13 48.66 19.90
N PRO A 674 -8.95 49.27 19.68
CA PRO A 674 -8.60 49.91 18.41
C PRO A 674 -8.48 48.93 17.23
N ARG A 675 -8.19 47.64 17.49
CA ARG A 675 -8.13 46.59 16.47
C ARG A 675 -9.51 46.03 16.08
N VAL A 676 -10.58 46.51 16.72
CA VAL A 676 -11.97 46.15 16.39
C VAL A 676 -12.52 47.19 15.41
N LEU A 677 -12.47 46.90 14.11
CA LEU A 677 -12.76 47.91 13.09
C LEU A 677 -14.24 48.09 12.77
N LEU A 678 -15.10 47.19 13.26
CA LEU A 678 -16.55 47.26 13.09
C LEU A 678 -17.27 47.53 14.43
N GLY A 679 -18.57 47.82 14.36
CA GLY A 679 -19.39 48.00 15.57
C GLY A 679 -19.00 49.21 16.44
N GLY A 680 -18.26 50.18 15.90
CA GLY A 680 -17.80 51.35 16.65
C GLY A 680 -16.68 51.03 17.65
N GLY A 681 -15.82 50.04 17.36
CA GLY A 681 -14.75 49.64 18.26
C GLY A 681 -15.14 48.55 19.26
N ARG A 682 -16.36 48.00 19.14
CA ARG A 682 -16.91 46.95 20.00
C ARG A 682 -17.70 45.92 19.22
N VAL A 683 -17.40 44.65 19.42
CA VAL A 683 -18.19 43.50 18.94
C VAL A 683 -18.31 42.44 20.02
N VAL A 684 -19.33 41.59 19.93
CA VAL A 684 -19.43 40.33 20.68
C VAL A 684 -19.26 39.19 19.70
N ALA A 685 -18.35 38.28 19.99
CA ALA A 685 -17.96 37.19 19.11
C ALA A 685 -17.98 35.86 19.87
N PRO A 686 -18.50 34.77 19.29
CA PRO A 686 -18.39 33.47 19.88
C PRO A 686 -16.93 33.00 19.92
N TRP A 687 -16.53 32.34 21.01
CA TRP A 687 -15.16 31.85 21.17
C TRP A 687 -15.00 30.35 20.87
N ASN A 688 -16.10 29.61 20.68
CA ASN A 688 -16.06 28.18 20.33
C ASN A 688 -16.96 27.87 19.12
N GLU A 689 -16.76 26.72 18.48
CA GLU A 689 -17.48 26.30 17.27
C GLU A 689 -19.01 26.15 17.44
N LYS A 690 -19.54 26.15 18.67
CA LYS A 690 -20.93 25.73 18.99
C LYS A 690 -21.99 26.78 18.73
N LEU A 691 -21.64 28.00 18.31
CA LEU A 691 -22.58 29.11 18.16
C LEU A 691 -22.42 29.80 16.79
N ARG A 692 -23.54 30.07 16.10
CA ARG A 692 -23.59 30.92 14.89
C ARG A 692 -24.77 31.88 14.96
N TYR A 693 -24.66 33.02 14.27
CA TYR A 693 -25.76 33.99 14.13
C TYR A 693 -26.43 34.00 12.75
N ALA A 694 -25.81 33.33 11.76
CA ALA A 694 -26.31 33.26 10.38
C ALA A 694 -26.81 31.87 9.99
N LYS A 695 -27.43 31.78 8.80
CA LYS A 695 -27.89 30.52 8.21
C LYS A 695 -26.75 29.51 8.10
N GLN A 696 -27.11 28.22 8.17
CA GLN A 696 -26.14 27.13 8.14
C GLN A 696 -25.34 27.11 6.83
N ARG A 697 -24.03 26.92 6.97
CA ARG A 697 -23.02 26.72 5.92
C ARG A 697 -22.10 25.58 6.35
N ASN A 698 -21.07 25.22 5.58
CA ASN A 698 -20.11 24.17 5.99
C ASN A 698 -19.02 24.68 6.92
N GLY A 699 -18.82 25.99 6.95
CA GLY A 699 -17.97 26.65 7.93
C GLY A 699 -18.27 28.14 8.01
N TYR A 700 -17.58 28.81 8.92
CA TYR A 700 -17.81 30.22 9.22
C TYR A 700 -16.52 30.87 9.74
N HIS A 701 -16.49 32.19 9.69
CA HIS A 701 -15.41 33.02 10.21
C HIS A 701 -16.00 34.29 10.87
N GLY A 702 -15.16 35.10 11.52
CA GLY A 702 -15.53 36.35 12.20
C GLY A 702 -15.59 36.28 13.73
N GLY A 703 -15.38 35.10 14.31
CA GLY A 703 -15.39 34.83 15.74
C GLY A 703 -14.06 35.12 16.46
N ALA A 704 -14.02 34.71 17.72
CA ALA A 704 -12.89 34.91 18.63
C ALA A 704 -12.14 33.62 18.97
N SER A 705 -12.43 32.52 18.25
CA SER A 705 -11.71 31.26 18.42
C SER A 705 -10.27 31.38 17.93
N ALA A 706 -9.36 30.57 18.48
CA ALA A 706 -7.98 30.49 18.03
C ALA A 706 -7.89 30.06 16.57
N GLN A 707 -8.79 29.18 16.12
CA GLN A 707 -8.90 28.72 14.73
C GLN A 707 -9.21 29.85 13.74
N GLU A 708 -9.90 30.91 14.18
CA GLU A 708 -10.27 32.05 13.34
C GLU A 708 -9.25 33.19 13.43
N VAL A 709 -8.65 33.41 14.60
CA VAL A 709 -7.80 34.58 14.88
C VAL A 709 -6.32 34.30 14.62
N VAL A 710 -5.83 33.09 14.92
CA VAL A 710 -4.42 32.73 14.69
C VAL A 710 -4.24 32.28 13.25
N ILE A 711 -3.52 33.09 12.49
CA ILE A 711 -3.33 32.88 11.05
C ILE A 711 -1.93 32.34 10.73
N PRO A 712 -1.81 31.47 9.72
CA PRO A 712 -0.53 30.91 9.30
C PRO A 712 0.34 31.92 8.55
N LEU A 713 1.65 31.78 8.71
CA LEU A 713 2.70 32.48 7.97
C LEU A 713 3.84 31.50 7.71
N ALA A 714 4.14 31.21 6.45
CA ALA A 714 5.22 30.29 6.06
C ALA A 714 5.99 30.83 4.86
N LEU A 715 7.32 30.79 4.93
CA LEU A 715 8.19 31.11 3.82
C LEU A 715 8.65 29.81 3.14
N LEU A 716 8.35 29.69 1.85
CA LEU A 716 8.61 28.49 1.06
C LEU A 716 9.73 28.74 0.05
N ALA A 717 10.65 27.79 -0.02
CA ALA A 717 11.76 27.79 -0.98
C ALA A 717 12.08 26.37 -1.46
N ARG A 718 12.84 26.25 -2.55
CA ARG A 718 13.33 24.95 -3.07
C ARG A 718 14.57 24.42 -2.34
N THR A 719 15.17 25.25 -1.50
CA THR A 719 16.34 24.91 -0.68
C THR A 719 16.17 25.49 0.72
N ALA A 720 16.90 24.93 1.68
CA ALA A 720 17.08 25.58 2.98
C ALA A 720 17.79 26.93 2.79
N LEU A 721 17.25 27.96 3.40
CA LEU A 721 17.76 29.34 3.34
C LEU A 721 18.45 29.70 4.66
N ASP A 722 19.51 30.49 4.56
CA ASP A 722 20.18 31.13 5.71
C ASP A 722 19.82 32.62 5.72
N LEU A 723 18.59 32.92 6.14
CA LEU A 723 18.06 34.29 6.21
C LEU A 723 17.93 34.73 7.68
N PRO A 724 18.40 35.95 8.04
CA PRO A 724 18.19 36.49 9.37
C PRO A 724 16.70 36.52 9.75
N GLY A 725 16.39 36.04 10.95
CA GLY A 725 15.01 36.00 11.45
C GLY A 725 14.16 34.83 10.95
N TRP A 726 14.75 33.90 10.18
CA TRP A 726 14.07 32.71 9.67
C TRP A 726 14.81 31.44 10.06
N ARG A 727 14.05 30.36 10.26
CA ARG A 727 14.59 29.03 10.50
C ARG A 727 13.84 28.00 9.67
N VAL A 728 14.57 27.09 9.04
CA VAL A 728 14.01 25.94 8.33
C VAL A 728 13.19 25.08 9.29
N ARG A 729 12.05 24.58 8.84
CA ARG A 729 11.18 23.66 9.58
C ARG A 729 11.00 22.38 8.76
N HIS A 730 11.60 21.29 9.23
CA HIS A 730 11.52 19.99 8.55
C HIS A 730 10.32 19.14 9.02
N HIS A 731 9.97 19.24 10.30
CA HIS A 731 8.95 18.42 10.94
C HIS A 731 7.96 19.28 11.71
N PRO A 732 6.93 19.82 11.03
CA PRO A 732 5.97 20.71 11.68
C PRO A 732 4.99 19.99 12.62
N GLN A 733 4.88 18.65 12.51
CA GLN A 733 3.97 17.84 13.29
C GLN A 733 4.42 17.75 14.77
N PRO A 734 3.51 17.73 15.76
CA PRO A 734 3.85 17.47 17.16
C PRO A 734 4.17 15.99 17.39
N ASP A 735 4.79 15.66 18.53
CA ASP A 735 5.30 14.31 18.79
C ASP A 735 4.19 13.24 18.82
N TRP A 736 2.98 13.58 19.28
CA TRP A 736 1.85 12.65 19.30
C TRP A 736 1.25 12.38 17.90
N TRP A 737 1.62 13.15 16.88
CA TRP A 737 1.12 12.97 15.51
C TRP A 737 1.74 11.73 14.85
N VAL A 738 3.03 11.50 15.12
CA VAL A 738 3.79 10.37 14.60
C VAL A 738 3.76 9.26 15.66
N GLY A 739 3.40 8.05 15.27
CA GLY A 739 3.32 6.93 16.22
C GLY A 739 4.72 6.47 16.66
N THR A 740 4.83 6.00 17.89
CA THR A 740 5.97 5.21 18.33
C THR A 740 5.70 3.75 17.94
N THR A 741 6.35 3.25 16.89
CA THR A 741 6.30 1.81 16.61
C THR A 741 7.04 1.07 17.72
N ASN A 742 6.31 0.51 18.68
CA ASN A 742 6.87 -0.56 19.51
C ASN A 742 6.95 -1.79 18.60
N GLY A 743 8.16 -2.04 18.07
CA GLY A 743 8.43 -3.21 17.24
C GLY A 743 7.95 -4.50 17.90
N VAL A 744 7.23 -5.30 17.12
CA VAL A 744 6.94 -6.70 17.44
C VAL A 744 8.25 -7.40 17.78
N GLU A 745 8.29 -8.05 18.94
CA GLU A 745 9.40 -8.87 19.42
C GLU A 745 9.76 -9.89 18.33
N ALA A 746 10.86 -9.63 17.61
CA ALA A 746 11.34 -10.53 16.57
C ALA A 746 11.80 -11.83 17.22
N GLU A 747 11.26 -12.97 16.77
CA GLU A 747 11.77 -14.30 17.08
C GLU A 747 13.28 -14.32 16.84
N ARG A 748 14.05 -14.41 17.93
CA ARG A 748 15.48 -14.67 17.88
C ARG A 748 15.71 -15.99 17.14
N PRO A 749 16.59 -16.06 16.12
CA PRO A 749 17.03 -17.33 15.59
C PRO A 749 17.74 -18.08 16.71
N ALA A 750 17.19 -19.22 17.11
CA ALA A 750 17.82 -20.10 18.08
C ALA A 750 19.16 -20.60 17.48
N ALA A 751 20.27 -20.09 18.01
CA ALA A 751 21.58 -20.66 17.74
C ALA A 751 21.59 -22.11 18.23
N GLU A 752 21.94 -23.03 17.33
CA GLU A 752 22.16 -24.45 17.61
C GLU A 752 23.08 -24.63 18.81
N ARG A 753 22.57 -25.21 19.90
CA ARG A 753 23.39 -25.80 20.95
C ARG A 753 23.33 -27.32 20.85
N ALA A 754 24.51 -27.90 20.60
CA ALA A 754 24.78 -29.33 20.55
C ALA A 754 24.30 -30.08 21.82
N PRO A 755 23.96 -31.38 21.70
CA PRO A 755 23.35 -32.12 22.80
C PRO A 755 24.39 -32.50 23.86
N SER A 756 24.19 -32.06 25.10
CA SER A 756 24.96 -32.58 26.25
C SER A 756 24.18 -33.68 26.99
N LYS A 757 24.93 -34.70 27.40
CA LYS A 757 24.45 -36.00 27.87
C LYS A 757 23.75 -35.93 29.23
N ARG A 758 22.68 -36.73 29.36
CA ARG A 758 21.99 -37.11 30.60
C ARG A 758 22.96 -37.59 31.68
N LYS A 759 22.73 -37.17 32.93
CA LYS A 759 22.92 -38.00 34.12
C LYS A 759 21.81 -37.75 35.14
N ASN A 760 21.29 -38.87 35.65
CA ASN A 760 20.24 -39.02 36.64
C ASN A 760 20.65 -38.50 38.04
N GLY A 761 19.65 -38.15 38.84
CA GLY A 761 19.73 -38.12 40.31
C GLY A 761 18.52 -37.40 40.90
N GLY A 762 17.61 -38.13 41.53
CA GLY A 762 16.30 -37.65 41.95
C GLY A 762 16.14 -37.22 43.41
N ASN A 763 14.86 -37.04 43.74
CA ASN A 763 14.21 -36.90 45.05
C ASN A 763 14.26 -35.56 45.79
N GLY A 764 13.07 -35.11 46.21
CA GLY A 764 12.91 -34.37 47.46
C GLY A 764 11.81 -33.31 47.46
N ARG A 765 10.59 -33.71 47.82
CA ARG A 765 9.41 -32.85 48.02
C ARG A 765 9.55 -31.93 49.26
N ARG A 766 8.83 -30.81 49.15
CA ARG A 766 7.92 -30.16 50.13
C ARG A 766 8.41 -28.94 50.94
N ALA A 767 7.44 -28.03 51.01
CA ALA A 767 7.43 -26.64 51.45
C ALA A 767 7.04 -26.44 52.93
N ALA A 768 6.94 -25.15 53.29
CA ALA A 768 6.44 -24.49 54.51
C ALA A 768 7.58 -23.99 55.40
N SER A 769 7.60 -22.76 55.94
CA SER A 769 6.60 -21.71 56.17
C SER A 769 7.35 -20.46 56.71
N GLY A 770 6.84 -19.25 56.49
CA GLY A 770 7.27 -18.02 57.20
C GLY A 770 7.01 -18.10 58.72
N PRO A 771 7.43 -17.12 59.56
CA PRO A 771 7.21 -15.68 59.34
C PRO A 771 8.33 -14.71 59.82
N THR A 772 8.24 -13.45 59.37
CA THR A 772 8.89 -12.20 59.83
C THR A 772 8.62 -11.88 61.33
N PRO A 773 9.41 -11.04 62.07
CA PRO A 773 9.52 -9.57 61.81
C PRO A 773 10.77 -8.75 62.27
N ALA A 774 10.86 -7.54 61.68
CA ALA A 774 11.36 -6.24 62.20
C ALA A 774 12.85 -5.99 62.55
N SER A 775 13.53 -5.10 61.80
CA SER A 775 13.68 -3.64 62.13
C SER A 775 14.83 -2.94 61.35
N ALA A 776 14.51 -1.76 60.81
CA ALA A 776 15.29 -0.54 60.54
C ALA A 776 16.81 -0.59 60.19
N SER A 777 17.19 -0.13 58.98
CA SER A 777 17.63 1.26 58.66
C SER A 777 18.54 1.35 57.42
N ALA A 778 18.20 2.32 56.56
CA ALA A 778 18.95 3.06 55.52
C ALA A 778 20.24 2.48 54.91
N GLU A 779 20.26 2.30 53.57
CA GLU A 779 20.84 3.27 52.62
C GLU A 779 20.62 2.83 51.16
N ASP A 780 20.44 3.83 50.30
CA ASP A 780 20.12 3.78 48.87
C ASP A 780 21.17 3.05 48.02
N ALA A 781 20.71 2.14 47.16
CA ALA A 781 21.28 1.86 45.85
C ALA A 781 20.25 1.06 45.03
N LEU A 782 19.24 1.75 44.52
CA LEU A 782 18.16 1.17 43.72
C LEU A 782 18.27 1.66 42.27
N PHE A 783 19.39 1.34 41.62
CA PHE A 783 19.52 1.22 40.17
C PHE A 783 20.48 0.06 39.90
N GLY A 784 19.97 -0.99 39.26
CA GLY A 784 20.77 -2.16 38.91
C GLY A 784 21.78 -1.80 37.83
N ALA A 785 22.97 -2.40 37.87
CA ALA A 785 24.01 -2.24 36.85
C ALA A 785 23.55 -2.59 35.42
N GLU A 786 22.40 -3.27 35.26
CA GLU A 786 21.76 -3.56 33.97
C GLU A 786 21.08 -2.32 33.34
N GLU A 787 20.56 -1.38 34.13
CA GLU A 787 20.00 -0.11 33.62
C GLU A 787 21.12 0.85 33.15
N LEU A 788 22.22 0.91 33.90
CA LEU A 788 23.43 1.68 33.53
C LEU A 788 24.20 1.08 32.33
N ALA A 789 24.09 -0.23 32.09
CA ALA A 789 24.70 -0.89 30.93
C ALA A 789 23.85 -0.73 29.66
N ALA A 790 22.53 -0.69 29.79
CA ALA A 790 21.61 -0.44 28.67
C ALA A 790 21.77 0.98 28.08
N GLU A 791 22.04 1.99 28.92
CA GLU A 791 22.22 3.38 28.47
C GLU A 791 23.51 3.64 27.64
N ASN A 792 24.46 2.69 27.59
CA ASN A 792 25.82 2.96 27.07
C ASN A 792 26.35 2.01 25.99
N TRP A 793 25.57 1.05 25.51
CA TRP A 793 26.05 0.15 24.44
C TRP A 793 26.33 0.89 23.13
N ILE A 794 25.51 1.90 22.78
CA ILE A 794 25.70 2.70 21.56
C ILE A 794 26.99 3.50 21.66
N THR A 795 27.20 4.18 22.80
CA THR A 795 28.44 4.91 23.09
C THR A 795 29.66 3.98 22.97
N TRP A 796 29.56 2.77 23.52
CA TRP A 796 30.62 1.76 23.45
C TRP A 796 30.87 1.28 22.01
N VAL A 797 29.82 0.96 21.24
CA VAL A 797 29.94 0.56 19.82
C VAL A 797 30.62 1.64 19.01
N LEU A 798 30.24 2.91 19.19
CA LEU A 798 30.84 4.04 18.47
C LEU A 798 32.30 4.27 18.85
N ALA A 799 32.70 3.91 20.07
CA ALA A 799 34.08 3.95 20.54
C ALA A 799 34.91 2.69 20.18
N SER A 800 34.28 1.63 19.65
CA SER A 800 34.97 0.40 19.29
C SER A 800 36.01 0.63 18.19
N GLU A 801 37.09 -0.16 18.21
CA GLU A 801 38.15 -0.09 17.19
C GLU A 801 37.58 -0.36 15.79
N ALA A 802 36.63 -1.28 15.66
CA ALA A 802 36.00 -1.65 14.39
C ALA A 802 35.23 -0.48 13.76
N VAL A 803 34.35 0.18 14.53
CA VAL A 803 33.57 1.32 14.03
C VAL A 803 34.46 2.55 13.82
N THR A 804 35.42 2.81 14.72
CA THR A 804 36.36 3.93 14.60
C THR A 804 37.25 3.78 13.35
N ALA A 805 37.77 2.57 13.10
CA ALA A 805 38.54 2.28 11.89
C ALA A 805 37.70 2.46 10.62
N GLN A 806 36.41 2.09 10.65
CA GLN A 806 35.51 2.25 9.51
C GLN A 806 35.17 3.73 9.25
N LEU A 807 34.90 4.51 10.29
CA LEU A 807 34.71 5.97 10.21
C LEU A 807 35.95 6.66 9.61
N GLN A 808 37.17 6.23 9.97
CA GLN A 808 38.41 6.76 9.40
C GLN A 808 38.64 6.34 7.94
N ARG A 809 38.20 5.14 7.55
CA ARG A 809 38.36 4.57 6.20
C ARG A 809 37.39 5.21 5.20
N VAL A 810 36.14 5.45 5.60
CA VAL A 810 35.08 5.98 4.72
C VAL A 810 35.06 7.52 4.77
N ARG A 811 36.11 8.19 4.30
CA ARG A 811 36.22 9.67 4.36
C ARG A 811 35.23 10.45 3.48
N ARG A 812 34.55 9.82 2.52
CA ARG A 812 33.59 10.49 1.62
C ARG A 812 32.24 9.77 1.61
N GLY A 813 31.18 10.50 1.96
CA GLY A 813 29.80 10.03 1.88
C GLY A 813 29.33 9.10 3.01
N CYS A 814 30.05 9.01 4.13
CA CYS A 814 29.56 8.37 5.37
C CYS A 814 28.76 9.36 6.23
N MET A 815 27.99 8.83 7.17
CA MET A 815 27.35 9.61 8.21
C MET A 815 28.39 10.01 9.30
N PRO A 816 28.41 11.27 9.79
CA PRO A 816 29.24 11.67 10.93
C PRO A 816 28.88 10.89 12.20
N ALA A 817 29.83 10.70 13.11
CA ALA A 817 29.65 9.88 14.32
C ALA A 817 28.51 10.39 15.20
N GLU A 818 28.40 11.71 15.37
CA GLU A 818 27.35 12.35 16.18
C GLU A 818 25.96 12.08 15.60
N ARG A 819 25.84 12.09 14.27
CA ARG A 819 24.57 11.81 13.59
C ARG A 819 24.24 10.31 13.58
N LEU A 820 25.27 9.46 13.49
CA LEU A 820 25.12 8.01 13.60
C LEU A 820 24.63 7.62 15.00
N GLU A 821 25.14 8.27 16.05
CA GLU A 821 24.65 8.10 17.42
C GLU A 821 23.16 8.40 17.53
N VAL A 822 22.73 9.54 17.00
CA VAL A 822 21.31 9.94 17.00
C VAL A 822 20.43 8.92 16.27
N LEU A 823 20.88 8.42 15.10
CA LEU A 823 20.17 7.39 14.36
C LEU A 823 20.03 6.09 15.18
N LEU A 824 21.12 5.60 15.76
CA LEU A 824 21.12 4.35 16.52
C LEU A 824 20.27 4.47 17.78
N ARG A 825 20.36 5.59 18.51
CA ARG A 825 19.50 5.86 19.68
C ARG A 825 18.04 5.90 19.29
N ALA A 826 17.69 6.62 18.23
CA ALA A 826 16.30 6.69 17.77
C ALA A 826 15.73 5.31 17.40
N LEU A 827 16.53 4.41 16.81
CA LEU A 827 16.09 3.06 16.50
C LEU A 827 16.00 2.17 17.75
N ASP A 828 16.96 2.27 18.67
CA ASP A 828 16.99 1.52 19.93
C ASP A 828 15.81 1.90 20.85
N ASP A 829 15.52 3.20 20.96
CA ASP A 829 14.37 3.75 21.71
C ASP A 829 13.02 3.22 21.18
N HIS A 830 12.98 2.75 19.93
CA HIS A 830 11.81 2.16 19.27
C HIS A 830 11.91 0.62 19.15
N GLY A 831 12.72 -0.03 20.00
CA GLY A 831 12.83 -1.49 20.05
C GLY A 831 13.54 -2.08 18.82
N GLY A 832 14.41 -1.30 18.18
CA GLY A 832 15.20 -1.71 17.01
C GLY A 832 14.50 -1.50 15.67
N ALA A 833 13.35 -0.84 15.60
CA ALA A 833 12.69 -0.51 14.34
C ALA A 833 11.85 0.77 14.43
N ALA A 834 12.02 1.68 13.48
CA ALA A 834 11.25 2.93 13.42
C ALA A 834 10.81 3.25 11.99
N THR A 835 9.71 3.99 11.83
CA THR A 835 9.30 4.48 10.51
C THR A 835 10.27 5.51 9.96
N ARG A 836 10.26 5.74 8.64
CA ARG A 836 11.09 6.78 8.03
C ARG A 836 10.78 8.16 8.59
N ALA A 837 9.52 8.46 8.89
CA ALA A 837 9.11 9.71 9.53
C ALA A 837 9.76 9.91 10.91
N VAL A 838 9.81 8.86 11.74
CA VAL A 838 10.48 8.91 13.06
C VAL A 838 11.98 9.16 12.88
N VAL A 839 12.62 8.43 11.96
CA VAL A 839 14.06 8.61 11.67
C VAL A 839 14.35 10.00 11.12
N ALA A 840 13.51 10.53 10.24
CA ALA A 840 13.64 11.87 9.68
C ALA A 840 13.63 12.93 10.78
N ARG A 841 12.67 12.83 11.71
CA ARG A 841 12.54 13.70 12.88
C ARG A 841 13.74 13.65 13.79
N ALA A 842 14.20 12.45 14.14
CA ALA A 842 15.37 12.28 14.99
C ALA A 842 16.62 12.95 14.40
N LEU A 843 16.79 12.86 13.07
CA LEU A 843 17.92 13.43 12.36
C LEU A 843 17.74 14.90 11.94
N ASP A 844 16.56 15.48 12.15
CA ASP A 844 16.11 16.80 11.67
C ASP A 844 16.39 17.00 10.17
N ILE A 845 15.85 16.11 9.34
CA ILE A 845 16.03 16.12 7.87
C ILE A 845 14.71 15.84 7.14
N PRO A 846 14.56 16.27 5.87
CA PRO A 846 13.42 15.84 5.06
C PRO A 846 13.34 14.32 4.93
N GLU A 847 12.13 13.75 5.02
CA GLU A 847 11.90 12.29 4.98
C GLU A 847 12.41 11.63 3.70
N GLY A 848 12.33 12.32 2.56
CA GLY A 848 12.89 11.87 1.29
C GLY A 848 14.41 11.66 1.31
N ARG A 849 15.14 12.20 2.31
CA ARG A 849 16.58 12.03 2.49
C ARG A 849 16.95 10.87 3.42
N VAL A 850 15.99 10.26 4.13
CA VAL A 850 16.24 9.18 5.09
C VAL A 850 16.96 8.00 4.43
N ALA A 851 16.50 7.54 3.26
CA ALA A 851 17.11 6.41 2.57
C ALA A 851 18.60 6.65 2.26
N ASN A 852 18.94 7.87 1.83
CA ASN A 852 20.33 8.26 1.56
C ASN A 852 21.17 8.32 2.85
N GLN A 853 20.59 8.79 3.96
CA GLN A 853 21.27 8.84 5.26
C GLN A 853 21.48 7.45 5.85
N VAL A 854 20.49 6.57 5.79
CA VAL A 854 20.62 5.16 6.21
C VAL A 854 21.66 4.44 5.34
N ALA A 855 21.68 4.66 4.03
CA ALA A 855 22.72 4.12 3.14
C ALA A 855 24.13 4.67 3.47
N ALA A 856 24.23 5.89 3.99
CA ALA A 856 25.49 6.45 4.48
C ALA A 856 25.90 5.84 5.84
N ALA A 857 24.94 5.53 6.71
CA ALA A 857 25.16 4.83 7.98
C ALA A 857 25.56 3.36 7.78
N GLN A 858 24.91 2.64 6.85
CA GLN A 858 25.23 1.25 6.50
C GLN A 858 26.70 1.05 6.14
N ARG A 859 27.35 2.02 5.47
CA ARG A 859 28.79 1.97 5.15
C ARG A 859 29.70 1.97 6.38
N VAL A 860 29.19 2.45 7.50
CA VAL A 860 29.89 2.51 8.79
C VAL A 860 29.60 1.28 9.63
N VAL A 861 28.32 0.87 9.74
CA VAL A 861 27.90 -0.17 10.70
C VAL A 861 27.82 -1.59 10.14
N ASN A 862 27.76 -1.78 8.82
CA ASN A 862 27.78 -3.13 8.22
C ASN A 862 29.24 -3.63 8.12
N LEU A 863 29.83 -3.89 9.28
CA LEU A 863 31.17 -4.45 9.44
C LEU A 863 31.09 -5.92 8.97
N ASP A 864 31.89 -6.30 7.98
CA ASP A 864 31.93 -7.66 7.39
C ASP A 864 30.79 -8.05 6.41
N GLY A 865 30.03 -7.09 5.88
CA GLY A 865 29.10 -7.34 4.77
C GLY A 865 27.75 -7.94 5.15
N TYR A 866 27.47 -8.08 6.45
CA TYR A 866 26.14 -8.38 6.96
C TYR A 866 25.33 -7.09 7.17
N GLU A 867 24.02 -7.14 6.90
CA GLU A 867 23.14 -5.99 7.02
C GLU A 867 22.69 -5.79 8.48
N VAL A 868 23.29 -4.81 9.16
CA VAL A 868 22.90 -4.37 10.51
C VAL A 868 21.72 -3.40 10.45
N LEU A 869 21.74 -2.50 9.46
CA LEU A 869 20.65 -1.58 9.17
C LEU A 869 19.99 -1.98 7.86
N THR A 870 18.66 -2.12 7.85
CA THR A 870 17.87 -2.39 6.64
C THR A 870 16.70 -1.41 6.52
N ILE A 871 16.23 -1.21 5.28
CA ILE A 871 14.97 -0.50 5.02
C ILE A 871 14.01 -1.50 4.39
N GLU A 872 12.88 -1.73 5.06
CA GLU A 872 11.81 -2.62 4.65
C GLU A 872 10.52 -1.80 4.50
N GLY A 873 10.18 -1.44 3.26
CA GLY A 873 9.05 -0.53 3.00
C GLY A 873 9.29 0.85 3.62
N ASP A 874 8.47 1.21 4.62
CA ASP A 874 8.60 2.46 5.39
C ASP A 874 9.36 2.28 6.72
N THR A 875 9.84 1.08 7.03
CA THR A 875 10.53 0.80 8.31
C THR A 875 12.03 0.75 8.13
N VAL A 876 12.76 1.45 8.99
CA VAL A 876 14.20 1.29 9.17
C VAL A 876 14.42 0.36 10.36
N ARG A 877 15.16 -0.73 10.17
CA ARG A 877 15.44 -1.73 11.22
C ARG A 877 16.90 -1.73 11.61
N LEU A 878 17.16 -1.96 12.90
CA LEU A 878 18.47 -2.13 13.52
C LEU A 878 18.57 -3.51 14.15
N ASN A 879 19.55 -4.30 13.71
CA ASN A 879 19.98 -5.51 14.39
C ASN A 879 21.04 -5.17 15.45
N ALA A 880 20.57 -4.68 16.60
CA ALA A 880 21.45 -4.24 17.69
C ALA A 880 22.37 -5.37 18.20
N ALA A 881 21.87 -6.60 18.28
CA ALA A 881 22.66 -7.75 18.72
C ALA A 881 23.82 -8.04 17.75
N LEU A 882 23.56 -8.04 16.44
CA LEU A 882 24.60 -8.22 15.43
C LEU A 882 25.64 -7.10 15.47
N LEU A 883 25.20 -5.85 15.61
CA LEU A 883 26.11 -4.70 15.69
C LEU A 883 27.05 -4.79 16.90
N ARG A 884 26.51 -5.16 18.06
CA ARG A 884 27.28 -5.38 19.30
C ARG A 884 28.34 -6.46 19.12
N THR A 885 27.96 -7.62 18.56
CA THR A 885 28.89 -8.71 18.26
C THR A 885 29.99 -8.27 17.28
N GLN A 886 29.65 -7.54 16.22
CA GLN A 886 30.61 -7.03 15.24
C GLN A 886 31.57 -5.98 15.83
N ALA A 887 31.11 -5.20 16.81
CA ALA A 887 31.92 -4.23 17.53
C ALA A 887 32.85 -4.86 18.59
N GLY A 888 32.74 -6.18 18.83
CA GLY A 888 33.60 -6.93 19.75
C GLY A 888 32.99 -7.25 21.12
N GLU A 889 31.66 -7.15 21.27
CA GLU A 889 30.96 -7.54 22.49
C GLU A 889 30.77 -9.06 22.48
N THR A 890 31.44 -9.76 23.40
CA THR A 890 31.43 -11.23 23.52
C THR A 890 30.29 -11.79 24.34
#